data_AF-A0A9X0AVM6-F1
#
_entry.id   AF-A0A9X0AVM6-F1
#
_cell.length_a   1.000
_cell.length_b   1.000
_cell.length_c   1.000
_cell.angle_alpha   90.00
_cell.angle_beta   90.00
_cell.angle_gamma   90.00
#
_symmetry.space_group_name_H-M   'P 1'
#
loop_
_entity.id
_entity.type
_entity.pdbx_description
1 polymer ?
#
loop_
_entity_poly.entity_id
_entity_poly.type
_entity_poly.pdbx_seq_one_letter_code
_entity_poly.pdbx_strand_id
1 'polypeptide(L)'
;MTGTDLITAKEVVKESLLGSTVAEDVQLSAQSTATFEKHSRKDESGGEAYMSEEDFVNAIAPEGEDYHKIKREQYAILFRVADHRNTGKISLHDWGTFENLLGKPDAEYEIAFRLFDVDRTGTVKYEDLKKLYELNKGPNTIPFDWNCEWATLYSGGKKRRHDLTYPQFSQMLRGLQGERIRQAFHHFDKDGDGYIEPEDFQRIILETAKHKLSDHLLENLHTLCNISTGSKISYANVRAFQNMIREMDLVEMVIRQATAESTDGKITRTDFLHEAARITRFSLFTPMEADILFHFASLDNPSGRLGLTDFAKVLDASWRNPVFNAYEKIGSGNGVKTATGSILLSVLESVHHFALGSLAGAFGAFMVYPIDLVKTRMQNQRSSRVGEMLYKNSWDCAKKVVRNEGFKGLYSGVLPQLVGVAPEKAIKLTVNDLVRGHFSSKDGSILLKHELIAGGMAGGCQVVFTNPLEIVKIRLQVQGEVAKSLEGTPRRSAMWIVRNLGLVGLYKGASACLLRDVPFSAIYFPTYNHLKRDLFGESQTKKLGVLHLLTAGAIAGMPAAYLTTPCDVIKTRLQVEARKGESQYTSLRHAAKTIWKEEGFKAFFKGGPARILRSSPQFGFTLAAYEVLQNVLPMPGKEKDERTHVGVSVAGALPGQEGPLNYLRSRNALKIILDLDEEFGRVKIPGKEKWMGLPRAMGGNGGVSS
;
A
#
# COMPACT_ATOMS: atom_id res chain seq x y z
N MET A 1 26.95 -25.35 48.18
CA MET A 1 26.72 -24.13 47.39
C MET A 1 26.94 -22.95 48.31
N THR A 2 28.03 -22.22 48.09
CA THR A 2 28.40 -21.05 48.88
C THR A 2 27.47 -19.88 48.52
N GLY A 3 27.32 -18.90 49.42
CA GLY A 3 26.39 -17.79 49.23
C GLY A 3 26.63 -16.97 47.97
N THR A 4 27.85 -16.98 47.43
CA THR A 4 28.23 -16.36 46.16
C THR A 4 27.64 -17.07 44.96
N ASP A 5 27.64 -18.42 44.92
CA ASP A 5 27.09 -19.20 43.80
C ASP A 5 25.57 -19.01 43.64
N LEU A 6 24.86 -18.76 44.76
CA LEU A 6 23.42 -18.48 44.77
C LEU A 6 23.08 -17.06 44.29
N ILE A 7 23.99 -16.10 44.46
CA ILE A 7 23.82 -14.73 43.97
C ILE A 7 24.06 -14.70 42.46
N THR A 8 25.14 -15.31 41.99
CA THR A 8 25.46 -15.42 40.56
C THR A 8 24.39 -16.21 39.80
N ALA A 9 23.88 -17.31 40.38
CA ALA A 9 22.78 -18.06 39.76
C ALA A 9 21.46 -17.25 39.71
N LYS A 10 21.20 -16.39 40.71
CA LYS A 10 20.04 -15.49 40.67
C LYS A 10 20.19 -14.38 39.65
N GLU A 11 21.38 -13.80 39.51
CA GLU A 11 21.68 -12.78 38.48
C GLU A 11 21.60 -13.37 37.07
N VAL A 12 22.16 -14.55 36.84
CA VAL A 12 22.08 -15.26 35.55
C VAL A 12 20.64 -15.67 35.19
N VAL A 13 19.82 -16.08 36.16
CA VAL A 13 18.39 -16.35 35.93
C VAL A 13 17.60 -15.05 35.68
N LYS A 14 18.00 -13.93 36.30
CA LYS A 14 17.40 -12.60 36.11
C LYS A 14 17.72 -12.03 34.72
N GLU A 15 18.93 -12.24 34.23
CA GLU A 15 19.36 -11.89 32.87
C GLU A 15 18.77 -12.82 31.80
N SER A 16 18.63 -14.11 32.12
CA SER A 16 17.98 -15.11 31.25
C SER A 16 16.49 -14.82 31.03
N LEU A 17 15.79 -14.29 32.04
CA LEU A 17 14.37 -13.91 31.95
C LEU A 17 14.15 -12.55 31.27
N LEU A 18 15.18 -11.69 31.21
CA LEU A 18 15.17 -10.39 30.51
C LEU A 18 15.73 -10.46 29.08
N GLY A 19 16.12 -11.65 28.62
CA GLY A 19 16.60 -11.88 27.26
C GLY A 19 17.87 -11.09 26.91
N SER A 20 18.73 -10.82 27.89
CA SER A 20 20.06 -10.27 27.65
C SER A 20 21.07 -11.40 27.75
N THR A 21 21.34 -12.09 26.65
CA THR A 21 22.62 -12.79 26.51
C THR A 21 23.73 -11.76 26.57
N VAL A 22 24.69 -12.02 27.46
CA VAL A 22 25.96 -11.31 27.56
C VAL A 22 26.65 -11.30 26.18
N ALA A 23 26.96 -10.10 25.70
CA ALA A 23 27.94 -9.82 24.65
C ALA A 23 27.89 -10.73 23.41
N GLU A 24 26.73 -10.90 22.78
CA GLU A 24 26.72 -11.18 21.34
C GLU A 24 26.95 -9.85 20.62
N ASP A 25 27.98 -9.80 19.77
CA ASP A 25 28.20 -8.68 18.86
C ASP A 25 26.86 -8.30 18.24
N VAL A 26 26.37 -7.09 18.54
CA VAL A 26 25.08 -6.62 18.08
C VAL A 26 25.15 -6.57 16.54
N GLN A 27 24.67 -7.61 15.87
CA GLN A 27 24.63 -7.70 14.41
C GLN A 27 23.54 -6.75 13.89
N LEU A 28 23.89 -5.47 13.83
CA LEU A 28 23.08 -4.43 13.22
C LEU A 28 22.92 -4.71 11.72
N SER A 29 21.69 -4.61 11.22
CA SER A 29 21.45 -4.64 9.79
C SER A 29 22.12 -3.43 9.13
N ALA A 30 22.60 -3.57 7.89
CA ALA A 30 23.20 -2.46 7.15
C ALA A 30 22.28 -1.22 7.07
N GLN A 31 20.96 -1.43 7.08
CA GLN A 31 19.96 -0.38 7.11
C GLN A 31 19.90 0.34 8.46
N SER A 32 20.00 -0.40 9.57
CA SER A 32 19.99 0.16 10.92
C SER A 32 21.27 0.97 11.19
N THR A 33 22.43 0.46 10.77
CA THR A 33 23.71 1.20 10.83
C THR A 33 23.65 2.48 9.99
N ALA A 34 23.14 2.41 8.76
CA ALA A 34 22.98 3.59 7.91
C ALA A 34 22.02 4.63 8.51
N THR A 35 20.99 4.19 9.23
CA THR A 35 20.05 5.09 9.93
C THR A 35 20.74 5.79 11.09
N PHE A 36 21.51 5.06 11.90
CA PHE A 36 22.31 5.65 12.98
C PHE A 36 23.33 6.64 12.42
N GLU A 37 24.09 6.28 11.39
CA GLU A 37 25.09 7.18 10.77
C GLU A 37 24.46 8.43 10.16
N LYS A 38 23.27 8.32 9.57
CA LYS A 38 22.54 9.45 8.98
C LYS A 38 22.10 10.48 10.04
N HIS A 39 21.69 10.01 11.21
CA HIS A 39 21.08 10.84 12.24
C HIS A 39 22.02 11.17 13.43
N SER A 40 23.17 10.49 13.54
CA SER A 40 24.16 10.74 14.60
C SER A 40 25.03 11.97 14.33
N ARG A 41 25.52 12.58 15.41
CA ARG A 41 26.47 13.69 15.41
C ARG A 41 27.78 13.23 16.07
N LYS A 42 28.88 13.88 15.70
CA LYS A 42 30.19 13.66 16.34
C LYS A 42 30.49 14.79 17.29
N ASP A 43 31.08 14.47 18.44
CA ASP A 43 31.46 15.49 19.42
C ASP A 43 32.59 16.38 18.88
N GLU A 44 32.63 17.65 19.30
CA GLU A 44 33.57 18.68 18.78
C GLU A 44 35.05 18.31 18.99
N SER A 45 35.33 17.31 19.82
CA SER A 45 36.66 16.75 20.10
C SER A 45 37.07 15.56 19.20
N GLY A 46 36.28 15.21 18.18
CA GLY A 46 36.58 14.07 17.28
C GLY A 46 36.25 12.69 17.85
N GLY A 47 35.33 12.62 18.84
CA GLY A 47 34.90 11.39 19.50
C GLY A 47 33.93 10.52 18.70
N GLU A 48 33.51 9.40 19.32
CA GLU A 48 32.53 8.46 18.76
C GLU A 48 31.20 9.14 18.41
N ALA A 49 30.54 8.68 17.34
CA ALA A 49 29.26 9.21 16.91
C ALA A 49 28.16 8.84 17.91
N TYR A 50 27.30 9.81 18.23
CA TYR A 50 26.18 9.64 19.17
C TYR A 50 24.91 10.31 18.64
N MET A 51 23.75 9.89 19.14
CA MET A 51 22.47 10.54 18.86
C MET A 51 21.97 11.28 20.11
N SER A 52 21.55 12.53 19.92
CA SER A 52 20.78 13.28 20.92
C SER A 52 19.31 12.84 20.94
N GLU A 53 18.53 13.33 21.89
CA GLU A 53 17.09 13.04 21.99
C GLU A 53 16.32 13.45 20.72
N GLU A 54 16.61 14.63 20.17
CA GLU A 54 16.02 15.09 18.91
C GLU A 54 16.43 14.21 17.72
N ASP A 55 17.71 13.84 17.65
CA ASP A 55 18.24 12.97 16.58
C ASP A 55 17.62 11.57 16.63
N PHE A 56 17.40 11.06 17.83
CA PHE A 56 16.72 9.79 18.06
C PHE A 56 15.27 9.83 17.60
N VAL A 57 14.51 10.87 17.98
CA VAL A 57 13.13 11.05 17.52
C VAL A 57 13.10 11.19 15.99
N ASN A 58 14.05 11.89 15.37
CA ASN A 58 14.17 11.98 13.90
C ASN A 58 14.39 10.61 13.23
N ALA A 59 15.08 9.68 13.90
CA ALA A 59 15.34 8.35 13.37
C ALA A 59 14.15 7.38 13.51
N ILE A 60 13.42 7.44 14.63
CA ILE A 60 12.30 6.52 14.90
C ILE A 60 10.93 7.08 14.51
N ALA A 61 10.84 8.40 14.35
CA ALA A 61 9.63 9.15 13.99
C ALA A 61 9.97 10.21 12.90
N PRO A 62 10.05 9.78 11.62
CA PRO A 62 10.33 10.66 10.48
C PRO A 62 9.22 11.71 10.24
N GLU A 63 9.57 12.95 9.90
CA GLU A 63 8.61 14.06 9.79
C GLU A 63 7.48 13.87 8.76
N GLY A 64 7.61 12.96 7.80
CA GLY A 64 6.61 12.67 6.77
C GLY A 64 5.45 11.74 7.19
N GLU A 65 5.48 11.17 8.40
CA GLU A 65 4.49 10.18 8.87
C GLU A 65 3.25 10.82 9.53
N ASP A 66 2.15 10.04 9.64
CA ASP A 66 0.92 10.51 10.28
C ASP A 66 1.00 10.55 11.82
N TYR A 67 1.12 11.75 12.38
CA TYR A 67 1.16 12.04 13.83
C TYR A 67 -0.15 12.61 14.40
N HIS A 68 -1.29 12.41 13.72
CA HIS A 68 -2.58 12.92 14.21
C HIS A 68 -2.95 12.36 15.59
N LYS A 69 -2.85 11.03 15.75
CA LYS A 69 -3.26 10.29 16.96
C LYS A 69 -2.18 10.25 18.05
N ILE A 70 -0.94 9.97 17.68
CA ILE A 70 0.21 9.99 18.59
C ILE A 70 1.11 11.12 18.14
N LYS A 71 1.31 12.12 19.00
CA LYS A 71 2.15 13.27 18.64
C LYS A 71 3.59 12.83 18.55
N ARG A 72 4.31 13.38 17.57
CA ARG A 72 5.72 13.08 17.31
C ARG A 72 6.60 13.22 18.55
N GLU A 73 6.35 14.24 19.36
CA GLU A 73 7.06 14.50 20.62
C GLU A 73 6.98 13.35 21.61
N GLN A 74 5.89 12.57 21.61
CA GLN A 74 5.70 11.46 22.56
C GLN A 74 6.66 10.29 22.30
N TYR A 75 7.25 10.20 21.11
CA TYR A 75 8.29 9.23 20.78
C TYR A 75 9.58 9.48 21.57
N ALA A 76 9.77 10.69 22.11
CA ALA A 76 10.92 11.02 22.96
C ALA A 76 10.98 10.17 24.24
N ILE A 77 9.86 9.62 24.73
CA ILE A 77 9.86 8.70 25.89
C ILE A 77 10.77 7.50 25.64
N LEU A 78 10.79 7.00 24.40
CA LEU A 78 11.58 5.83 24.02
C LEU A 78 13.09 6.08 24.10
N PHE A 79 13.51 7.36 24.10
CA PHE A 79 14.92 7.73 24.29
C PHE A 79 15.45 7.21 25.62
N ARG A 80 14.67 7.28 26.70
CA ARG A 80 15.07 6.77 28.03
C ARG A 80 15.26 5.27 28.08
N VAL A 81 14.51 4.55 27.24
CA VAL A 81 14.60 3.09 27.11
C VAL A 81 15.83 2.71 26.28
N ALA A 82 16.15 3.52 25.27
CA ALA A 82 17.35 3.36 24.45
C ALA A 82 18.64 3.77 25.19
N ASP A 83 18.62 4.85 25.99
CA ASP A 83 19.76 5.31 26.79
C ASP A 83 19.96 4.44 28.04
N HIS A 84 20.54 3.27 27.81
CA HIS A 84 20.83 2.31 28.87
C HIS A 84 21.91 2.81 29.85
N ARG A 85 22.63 3.89 29.57
CA ARG A 85 23.70 4.41 30.47
C ARG A 85 23.27 5.67 31.21
N ASN A 86 22.11 6.22 30.87
CA ASN A 86 21.58 7.47 31.41
C ASN A 86 22.59 8.63 31.23
N THR A 87 23.27 8.64 30.08
CA THR A 87 24.30 9.62 29.71
C THR A 87 23.70 10.82 28.96
N GLY A 88 22.43 10.74 28.56
CA GLY A 88 21.78 11.72 27.68
C GLY A 88 22.25 11.60 26.22
N LYS A 89 22.95 10.52 25.86
CA LYS A 89 23.49 10.26 24.52
C LYS A 89 23.32 8.78 24.16
N ILE A 90 22.86 8.48 22.95
CA ILE A 90 22.73 7.10 22.45
C ILE A 90 23.94 6.77 21.57
N SER A 91 24.72 5.76 21.97
CA SER A 91 25.81 5.21 21.16
C SER A 91 25.30 4.19 20.13
N LEU A 92 26.15 3.77 19.20
CA LEU A 92 25.80 2.73 18.20
C LEU A 92 25.39 1.42 18.87
N HIS A 93 26.04 1.08 20.00
CA HIS A 93 25.71 -0.09 20.80
C HIS A 93 24.31 0.03 21.43
N ASP A 94 23.99 1.20 21.97
CA ASP A 94 22.69 1.48 22.60
C ASP A 94 21.57 1.44 21.56
N TRP A 95 21.82 2.01 20.38
CA TRP A 95 20.93 1.95 19.22
C TRP A 95 20.64 0.51 18.80
N GLY A 96 21.67 -0.32 18.65
CA GLY A 96 21.46 -1.72 18.27
C GLY A 96 20.76 -2.54 19.35
N THR A 97 21.00 -2.25 20.62
CA THR A 97 20.25 -2.86 21.74
C THR A 97 18.76 -2.48 21.68
N PHE A 98 18.46 -1.22 21.38
CA PHE A 98 17.10 -0.72 21.24
C PHE A 98 16.37 -1.31 20.02
N GLU A 99 17.05 -1.43 18.88
CA GLU A 99 16.48 -2.06 17.67
C GLU A 99 16.20 -3.55 17.87
N ASN A 100 17.11 -4.26 18.54
CA ASN A 100 16.90 -5.65 18.93
C ASN A 100 15.71 -5.80 19.89
N LEU A 101 15.56 -4.87 20.83
CA LEU A 101 14.40 -4.80 21.73
C LEU A 101 13.10 -4.60 20.93
N LEU A 102 13.05 -3.67 19.97
CA LEU A 102 11.89 -3.48 19.09
C LEU A 102 11.59 -4.71 18.21
N GLY A 103 12.59 -5.56 17.96
CA GLY A 103 12.45 -6.81 17.21
C GLY A 103 11.83 -7.97 17.99
N LYS A 104 11.73 -7.87 19.33
CA LYS A 104 11.15 -8.91 20.18
C LYS A 104 9.63 -9.03 19.98
N PRO A 105 9.03 -10.22 20.13
CA PRO A 105 7.60 -10.43 19.97
C PRO A 105 6.74 -9.77 21.05
N ASP A 106 7.32 -9.44 22.20
CA ASP A 106 6.70 -8.79 23.36
C ASP A 106 7.32 -7.42 23.69
N ALA A 107 7.94 -6.79 22.67
CA ALA A 107 8.66 -5.53 22.80
C ALA A 107 7.85 -4.42 23.50
N GLU A 108 6.54 -4.35 23.29
CA GLU A 108 5.70 -3.30 23.87
C GLU A 108 5.66 -3.37 25.40
N TYR A 109 5.59 -4.59 25.94
CA TYR A 109 5.59 -4.81 27.39
C TYR A 109 6.98 -4.65 27.98
N GLU A 110 8.03 -5.10 27.29
CA GLU A 110 9.40 -4.97 27.79
C GLU A 110 9.85 -3.50 27.81
N ILE A 111 9.47 -2.71 26.80
CA ILE A 111 9.71 -1.26 26.76
C ILE A 111 8.99 -0.57 27.92
N ALA A 112 7.72 -0.89 28.15
CA ALA A 112 6.98 -0.36 29.30
C ALA A 112 7.66 -0.76 30.61
N PHE A 113 8.05 -2.02 30.78
CA PHE A 113 8.75 -2.49 31.98
C PHE A 113 10.04 -1.71 32.24
N ARG A 114 10.90 -1.55 31.21
CA ARG A 114 12.14 -0.78 31.31
C ARG A 114 11.91 0.70 31.62
N LEU A 115 10.79 1.26 31.18
CA LEU A 115 10.41 2.63 31.52
C LEU A 115 10.04 2.78 33.00
N PHE A 116 9.39 1.77 33.59
CA PHE A 116 8.93 1.77 34.98
C PHE A 116 9.95 1.20 35.99
N ASP A 117 10.95 0.44 35.54
CA ASP A 117 12.09 -0.03 36.34
C ASP A 117 13.15 1.07 36.45
N VAL A 118 12.80 2.16 37.15
CA VAL A 118 13.63 3.38 37.27
C VAL A 118 15.02 3.08 37.82
N ASP A 119 15.10 2.20 38.82
CA ASP A 119 16.35 1.82 39.47
C ASP A 119 17.08 0.68 38.73
N ARG A 120 16.51 0.16 37.64
CA ARG A 120 17.05 -0.96 36.85
C ARG A 120 17.36 -2.19 37.70
N THR A 121 16.52 -2.41 38.69
CA THR A 121 16.65 -3.54 39.61
C THR A 121 16.08 -4.82 39.05
N GLY A 122 15.53 -4.83 37.83
CA GLY A 122 14.84 -5.97 37.22
C GLY A 122 13.49 -6.26 37.88
N THR A 123 12.95 -5.28 38.62
CA THR A 123 11.65 -5.33 39.29
C THR A 123 11.08 -3.92 39.37
N VAL A 124 9.78 -3.76 39.11
CA VAL A 124 9.09 -2.47 39.22
C VAL A 124 8.55 -2.30 40.64
N LYS A 125 9.01 -1.27 41.35
CA LYS A 125 8.47 -0.91 42.66
C LYS A 125 7.12 -0.21 42.48
N TYR A 126 6.17 -0.51 43.38
CA TYR A 126 4.86 0.13 43.35
C TYR A 126 4.92 1.66 43.43
N GLU A 127 5.82 2.20 44.25
CA GLU A 127 5.93 3.66 44.42
C GLU A 127 6.43 4.33 43.14
N ASP A 128 7.35 3.69 42.40
CA ASP A 128 7.86 4.21 41.13
C ASP A 128 6.78 4.18 40.05
N LEU A 129 6.01 3.09 39.98
CA LEU A 129 4.84 2.97 39.11
C LEU A 129 3.84 4.10 39.37
N LYS A 130 3.42 4.25 40.63
CA LYS A 130 2.47 5.29 41.03
C LYS A 130 3.01 6.68 40.76
N LYS A 131 4.27 6.94 41.11
CA LYS A 131 4.90 8.25 40.93
C LYS A 131 5.03 8.61 39.46
N LEU A 132 5.48 7.69 38.60
CA LEU A 132 5.58 7.93 37.16
C LEU A 132 4.22 8.15 36.53
N TYR A 133 3.19 7.41 36.96
CA TYR A 133 1.81 7.65 36.53
C TYR A 133 1.35 9.07 36.90
N GLU A 134 1.52 9.45 38.16
CA GLU A 134 1.10 10.76 38.69
C GLU A 134 1.87 11.95 38.09
N LEU A 135 3.12 11.75 37.67
CA LEU A 135 3.91 12.79 37.00
C LEU A 135 3.45 13.06 35.56
N ASN A 136 2.97 12.01 34.89
CA ASN A 136 2.58 12.05 33.48
C ASN A 136 1.09 12.30 33.27
N LYS A 137 0.24 12.15 34.30
CA LYS A 137 -1.19 12.48 34.17
C LYS A 137 -1.42 13.96 33.87
N GLY A 138 -2.46 14.23 33.09
CA GLY A 138 -2.94 15.58 32.79
C GLY A 138 -3.69 16.22 33.97
N PRO A 139 -3.90 17.56 33.94
CA PRO A 139 -4.62 18.28 34.98
C PRO A 139 -6.12 17.93 35.05
N ASN A 140 -6.69 17.39 33.97
CA ASN A 140 -8.10 17.06 33.83
C ASN A 140 -8.38 15.53 33.78
N THR A 141 -7.35 14.71 34.01
CA THR A 141 -7.42 13.24 34.03
C THR A 141 -8.38 12.76 35.14
N ILE A 142 -9.22 11.77 34.83
CA ILE A 142 -10.11 11.11 35.78
C ILE A 142 -9.27 10.45 36.89
N PRO A 143 -9.61 10.67 38.17
CA PRO A 143 -8.84 10.10 39.28
C PRO A 143 -8.80 8.57 39.24
N PHE A 144 -7.62 8.01 39.51
CA PHE A 144 -7.42 6.57 39.69
C PHE A 144 -6.94 6.27 41.12
N ASP A 145 -7.65 5.41 41.85
CA ASP A 145 -7.27 4.95 43.17
C ASP A 145 -6.34 3.73 43.10
N TRP A 146 -5.06 4.01 43.34
CA TRP A 146 -4.02 2.99 43.45
C TRP A 146 -4.09 2.15 44.74
N ASN A 147 -4.97 2.46 45.69
CA ASN A 147 -5.18 1.66 46.91
C ASN A 147 -6.42 0.76 46.83
N CYS A 148 -7.04 0.66 45.65
CA CYS A 148 -8.18 -0.23 45.44
C CYS A 148 -7.80 -1.71 45.62
N GLU A 149 -8.81 -2.54 45.85
CA GLU A 149 -8.65 -3.99 46.01
C GLU A 149 -7.85 -4.61 44.86
N TRP A 150 -8.19 -4.24 43.60
CA TRP A 150 -7.49 -4.70 42.40
C TRP A 150 -5.98 -4.42 42.46
N ALA A 151 -5.57 -3.20 42.80
CA ALA A 151 -4.15 -2.84 42.87
C ALA A 151 -3.43 -3.61 44.01
N THR A 152 -4.10 -3.81 45.14
CA THR A 152 -3.52 -4.55 46.27
C THR A 152 -3.28 -6.03 45.98
N LEU A 153 -4.00 -6.63 45.03
CA LEU A 153 -3.75 -8.01 44.59
C LEU A 153 -2.40 -8.15 43.86
N TYR A 154 -1.96 -7.08 43.17
CA TYR A 154 -0.66 -7.06 42.49
C TYR A 154 0.47 -6.56 43.39
N SER A 155 0.27 -5.46 44.12
CA SER A 155 1.35 -4.83 44.88
C SER A 155 1.41 -5.26 46.34
N GLY A 156 0.41 -5.98 46.84
CA GLY A 156 0.16 -6.18 48.25
C GLY A 156 -0.47 -4.95 48.93
N GLY A 157 -1.11 -5.18 50.08
CA GLY A 157 -1.72 -4.12 50.88
C GLY A 157 -0.69 -3.17 51.54
N LYS A 158 -1.17 -2.06 52.11
CA LYS A 158 -0.31 -1.00 52.71
C LYS A 158 0.74 -1.51 53.72
N LYS A 159 0.50 -2.65 54.37
CA LYS A 159 1.40 -3.24 55.38
C LYS A 159 2.48 -4.15 54.80
N ARG A 160 2.29 -4.70 53.59
CA ARG A 160 3.22 -5.66 52.97
C ARG A 160 3.20 -5.48 51.46
N ARG A 161 3.91 -4.46 50.97
CA ARG A 161 4.10 -4.25 49.55
C ARG A 161 5.24 -5.12 49.01
N HIS A 162 5.11 -5.55 47.76
CA HIS A 162 6.16 -6.28 47.06
C HIS A 162 6.35 -5.73 45.64
N ASP A 163 7.55 -5.94 45.11
CA ASP A 163 7.94 -5.46 43.79
C ASP A 163 7.47 -6.43 42.70
N LEU A 164 7.17 -5.88 41.52
CA LEU A 164 6.64 -6.63 40.40
C LEU A 164 7.78 -7.09 39.49
N THR A 165 7.87 -8.39 39.26
CA THR A 165 8.70 -8.95 38.18
C THR A 165 8.12 -8.61 36.80
N TYR A 166 8.91 -8.73 35.74
CA TYR A 166 8.46 -8.48 34.36
C TYR A 166 7.12 -9.18 34.02
N PRO A 167 6.97 -10.51 34.20
CA PRO A 167 5.70 -11.18 33.90
C PRO A 167 4.51 -10.66 34.71
N GLN A 168 4.72 -10.35 36.00
CA GLN A 168 3.67 -9.82 36.87
C GLN A 168 3.26 -8.41 36.45
N PHE A 169 4.24 -7.57 36.12
CA PHE A 169 4.02 -6.21 35.65
C PHE A 169 3.27 -6.18 34.32
N SER A 170 3.66 -7.02 33.34
CA SER A 170 2.99 -7.12 32.04
C SER A 170 1.52 -7.54 32.20
N GLN A 171 1.26 -8.52 33.08
CA GLN A 171 -0.11 -8.96 33.36
C GLN A 171 -0.94 -7.89 34.09
N MET A 172 -0.31 -7.14 35.01
CA MET A 172 -0.94 -6.02 35.70
C MET A 172 -1.30 -4.90 34.71
N LEU A 173 -0.38 -4.51 33.82
CA LEU A 173 -0.63 -3.48 32.79
C LEU A 173 -1.85 -3.82 31.92
N ARG A 174 -1.96 -5.09 31.49
CA ARG A 174 -3.11 -5.56 30.72
C ARG A 174 -4.43 -5.45 31.51
N GLY A 175 -4.40 -5.70 32.81
CA GLY A 175 -5.57 -5.56 33.69
C GLY A 175 -5.93 -4.10 34.03
N LEU A 176 -4.93 -3.23 34.10
CA LEU A 176 -5.07 -1.83 34.53
C LEU A 176 -6.08 -1.06 33.68
N GLN A 177 -6.10 -1.29 32.36
CA GLN A 177 -7.06 -0.65 31.44
C GLN A 177 -8.52 -0.95 31.81
N GLY A 178 -8.80 -2.19 32.22
CA GLY A 178 -10.11 -2.61 32.71
C GLY A 178 -10.49 -1.88 34.01
N GLU A 179 -9.55 -1.82 34.93
CA GLU A 179 -9.78 -1.18 36.23
C GLU A 179 -9.94 0.33 36.11
N ARG A 180 -9.19 1.00 35.23
CA ARG A 180 -9.34 2.43 34.93
C ARG A 180 -10.77 2.76 34.48
N ILE A 181 -11.30 2.01 33.51
CA ILE A 181 -12.67 2.21 33.01
C ILE A 181 -13.69 1.94 34.13
N ARG A 182 -13.48 0.91 34.96
CA ARG A 182 -14.36 0.59 36.08
C ARG A 182 -14.41 1.70 37.12
N GLN A 183 -13.26 2.23 37.53
CA GLN A 183 -13.19 3.32 38.49
C GLN A 183 -13.72 4.63 37.91
N ALA A 184 -13.42 4.90 36.63
CA ALA A 184 -13.94 6.06 35.93
C ALA A 184 -15.48 6.02 35.84
N PHE A 185 -16.07 4.86 35.55
CA PHE A 185 -17.52 4.69 35.59
C PHE A 185 -18.09 5.01 36.98
N HIS A 186 -17.50 4.42 38.03
CA HIS A 186 -17.93 4.65 39.40
C HIS A 186 -17.76 6.12 39.86
N HIS A 187 -16.81 6.85 39.27
CA HIS A 187 -16.63 8.27 39.52
C HIS A 187 -17.80 9.13 39.00
N PHE A 188 -18.41 8.74 37.88
CA PHE A 188 -19.54 9.44 37.27
C PHE A 188 -20.92 8.92 37.73
N ASP A 189 -21.00 7.65 38.14
CA ASP A 189 -22.17 7.02 38.75
C ASP A 189 -22.35 7.50 40.21
N LYS A 190 -22.87 8.72 40.37
CA LYS A 190 -22.98 9.41 41.68
C LYS A 190 -24.06 8.82 42.59
N ASP A 191 -25.12 8.28 42.01
CA ASP A 191 -26.27 7.68 42.71
C ASP A 191 -26.13 6.17 42.88
N GLY A 192 -25.16 5.53 42.23
CA GLY A 192 -24.91 4.10 42.34
C GLY A 192 -26.00 3.25 41.68
N ASP A 193 -26.72 3.83 40.71
CA ASP A 193 -27.80 3.17 39.99
C ASP A 193 -27.27 2.28 38.85
N GLY A 194 -25.97 2.38 38.54
CA GLY A 194 -25.30 1.62 37.48
C GLY A 194 -25.45 2.25 36.09
N TYR A 195 -25.81 3.53 36.02
CA TYR A 195 -25.97 4.31 34.79
C TYR A 195 -25.19 5.63 34.85
N ILE A 196 -24.73 6.09 33.69
CA ILE A 196 -24.07 7.40 33.52
C ILE A 196 -24.67 8.15 32.34
N GLU A 197 -24.46 9.47 32.29
CA GLU A 197 -24.89 10.28 31.17
C GLU A 197 -24.01 10.02 29.92
N PRO A 198 -24.52 10.23 28.69
CA PRO A 198 -23.75 10.03 27.46
C PRO A 198 -22.45 10.84 27.39
N GLU A 199 -22.45 12.06 27.95
CA GLU A 199 -21.27 12.92 28.01
C GLU A 199 -20.20 12.36 28.94
N ASP A 200 -20.59 11.74 30.05
CA ASP A 200 -19.67 11.09 30.98
C ASP A 200 -19.03 9.87 30.33
N PHE A 201 -19.82 9.06 29.61
CA PHE A 201 -19.28 7.95 28.80
C PHE A 201 -18.28 8.44 27.76
N GLN A 202 -18.62 9.48 27.00
CA GLN A 202 -17.72 10.07 26.01
C GLN A 202 -16.41 10.51 26.66
N ARG A 203 -16.47 11.14 27.85
CA ARG A 203 -15.30 11.56 28.61
C ARG A 203 -14.43 10.37 29.02
N ILE A 204 -15.01 9.29 29.54
CA ILE A 204 -14.27 8.07 29.91
C ILE A 204 -13.52 7.52 28.70
N ILE A 205 -14.21 7.35 27.56
CA ILE A 205 -13.62 6.76 26.36
C ILE A 205 -12.52 7.65 25.75
N LEU A 206 -12.74 8.97 25.72
CA LEU A 206 -11.74 9.92 25.23
C LEU A 206 -10.44 9.86 26.03
N GLU A 207 -10.53 9.63 27.34
CA GLU A 207 -9.35 9.54 28.19
C GLU A 207 -8.67 8.16 28.13
N THR A 208 -9.44 7.08 28.01
CA THR A 208 -8.88 5.73 28.12
C THR A 208 -8.48 5.11 26.78
N ALA A 209 -9.11 5.52 25.67
CA ALA A 209 -9.02 4.77 24.41
C ALA A 209 -8.94 5.63 23.14
N LYS A 210 -8.96 6.96 23.21
CA LYS A 210 -9.01 7.86 22.03
C LYS A 210 -7.97 7.57 20.95
N HIS A 211 -6.74 7.22 21.34
CA HIS A 211 -5.65 6.92 20.40
C HIS A 211 -5.85 5.60 19.62
N LYS A 212 -6.81 4.75 20.03
CA LYS A 212 -7.16 3.47 19.39
C LYS A 212 -8.40 3.54 18.51
N LEU A 213 -9.18 4.62 18.59
CA LEU A 213 -10.48 4.72 17.93
C LEU A 213 -10.41 5.61 16.69
N SER A 214 -11.23 5.27 15.69
CA SER A 214 -11.41 6.10 14.51
C SER A 214 -12.07 7.44 14.87
N ASP A 215 -11.84 8.48 14.05
CA ASP A 215 -12.48 9.78 14.28
C ASP A 215 -14.02 9.69 14.16
N HIS A 216 -14.51 8.84 13.26
CA HIS A 216 -15.94 8.53 13.12
C HIS A 216 -16.56 7.97 14.41
N LEU A 217 -15.87 7.08 15.11
CA LEU A 217 -16.33 6.59 16.41
C LEU A 217 -16.36 7.71 17.44
N LEU A 218 -15.29 8.50 17.52
CA LEU A 218 -15.12 9.55 18.52
C LEU A 218 -16.18 10.66 18.42
N GLU A 219 -16.53 11.06 17.20
CA GLU A 219 -17.57 12.07 16.95
C GLU A 219 -18.97 11.57 17.33
N ASN A 220 -19.20 10.27 17.18
CA ASN A 220 -20.52 9.66 17.36
C ASN A 220 -20.72 8.93 18.70
N LEU A 221 -19.76 8.98 19.64
CA LEU A 221 -19.84 8.24 20.93
C LEU A 221 -21.15 8.48 21.69
N HIS A 222 -21.67 9.71 21.65
CA HIS A 222 -22.91 10.10 22.31
C HIS A 222 -24.13 9.32 21.80
N THR A 223 -24.11 8.85 20.56
CA THR A 223 -25.22 8.10 19.95
C THR A 223 -25.42 6.70 20.54
N LEU A 224 -24.49 6.22 21.38
CA LEU A 224 -24.57 4.90 22.01
C LEU A 224 -25.81 4.74 22.90
N CYS A 225 -26.33 5.84 23.47
CA CYS A 225 -27.57 5.83 24.25
C CYS A 225 -28.77 5.33 23.43
N ASN A 226 -28.74 5.45 22.09
CA ASN A 226 -29.83 5.02 21.21
C ASN A 226 -30.01 3.50 21.15
N ILE A 227 -29.01 2.72 21.56
CA ILE A 227 -29.11 1.24 21.62
C ILE A 227 -29.87 0.81 22.89
N SER A 228 -29.80 1.63 23.95
CA SER A 228 -30.42 1.39 25.24
C SER A 228 -31.89 1.84 25.21
N THR A 229 -32.76 1.16 25.97
CA THR A 229 -34.17 1.56 26.14
C THR A 229 -34.36 2.85 26.94
N GLY A 230 -33.27 3.48 27.41
CA GLY A 230 -33.27 4.76 28.13
C GLY A 230 -32.15 5.69 27.66
N SER A 231 -32.26 6.98 28.02
CA SER A 231 -31.31 8.04 27.64
C SER A 231 -29.94 7.92 28.29
N LYS A 232 -29.83 7.15 29.39
CA LYS A 232 -28.58 6.91 30.10
C LYS A 232 -27.83 5.67 29.57
N ILE A 233 -26.53 5.60 29.83
CA ILE A 233 -25.64 4.49 29.43
C ILE A 233 -25.34 3.61 30.64
N SER A 234 -25.64 2.31 30.53
CA SER A 234 -25.37 1.35 31.60
C SER A 234 -23.90 0.93 31.67
N TYR A 235 -23.44 0.43 32.82
CA TYR A 235 -22.11 -0.17 32.95
C TYR A 235 -21.88 -1.33 31.95
N ALA A 236 -22.94 -2.09 31.63
CA ALA A 236 -22.88 -3.18 30.69
C ALA A 236 -22.52 -2.69 29.27
N ASN A 237 -23.09 -1.55 28.84
CA ASN A 237 -22.78 -0.94 27.55
C ASN A 237 -21.30 -0.52 27.47
N VAL A 238 -20.78 0.11 28.53
CA VAL A 238 -19.37 0.53 28.61
C VAL A 238 -18.44 -0.68 28.50
N ARG A 239 -18.78 -1.79 29.17
CA ARG A 239 -18.02 -3.03 29.13
C ARG A 239 -18.05 -3.72 27.77
N ALA A 240 -19.20 -3.78 27.11
CA ALA A 240 -19.29 -4.31 25.75
C ALA A 240 -18.49 -3.47 24.75
N PHE A 241 -18.57 -2.14 24.85
CA PHE A 241 -17.75 -1.24 24.03
C PHE A 241 -16.24 -1.48 24.25
N GLN A 242 -15.82 -1.63 25.51
CA GLN A 242 -14.43 -1.94 25.84
C GLN A 242 -13.97 -3.30 25.27
N ASN A 243 -14.79 -4.34 25.38
CA ASN A 243 -14.46 -5.66 24.84
C ASN A 243 -14.31 -5.62 23.31
N MET A 244 -15.21 -4.91 22.63
CA MET A 244 -15.15 -4.71 21.18
C MET A 244 -13.82 -4.07 20.76
N ILE A 245 -13.39 -3.00 21.43
CA ILE A 245 -12.11 -2.33 21.13
C ILE A 245 -10.92 -3.24 21.41
N ARG A 246 -10.97 -4.01 22.50
CA ARG A 246 -9.87 -4.91 22.88
C ARG A 246 -9.67 -6.02 21.85
N GLU A 247 -10.74 -6.45 21.19
CA GLU A 247 -10.75 -7.56 20.25
C GLU A 247 -10.93 -7.07 18.80
N MET A 248 -10.52 -5.83 18.51
CA MET A 248 -10.71 -5.17 17.21
C MET A 248 -10.16 -6.00 16.04
N ASP A 249 -8.99 -6.60 16.19
CA ASP A 249 -8.37 -7.43 15.14
C ASP A 249 -9.18 -8.69 14.84
N LEU A 250 -9.74 -9.32 15.90
CA LEU A 250 -10.62 -10.47 15.76
C LEU A 250 -11.95 -10.07 15.13
N VAL A 251 -12.52 -8.94 15.55
CA VAL A 251 -13.72 -8.34 14.96
C VAL A 251 -13.52 -8.08 13.46
N GLU A 252 -12.39 -7.48 13.09
CA GLU A 252 -12.02 -7.23 11.70
C GLU A 252 -11.89 -8.53 10.90
N MET A 253 -11.21 -9.53 11.46
CA MET A 253 -11.06 -10.84 10.81
C MET A 253 -12.42 -11.51 10.57
N VAL A 254 -13.30 -11.52 11.58
CA VAL A 254 -14.66 -12.06 11.47
C VAL A 254 -15.46 -11.29 10.40
N ILE A 255 -15.41 -9.95 10.38
CA ILE A 255 -16.10 -9.15 9.37
C ILE A 255 -15.58 -9.45 7.98
N ARG A 256 -14.25 -9.50 7.78
CA ARG A 256 -13.64 -9.81 6.49
C ARG A 256 -14.10 -11.18 5.97
N GLN A 257 -14.14 -12.17 6.85
CA GLN A 257 -14.56 -13.52 6.47
C GLN A 257 -16.07 -13.59 6.20
N ALA A 258 -16.89 -13.00 7.06
CA ALA A 258 -18.34 -12.94 6.88
C ALA A 258 -18.73 -12.16 5.61
N THR A 259 -18.07 -11.04 5.32
CA THR A 259 -18.31 -10.25 4.11
C THR A 259 -17.81 -10.95 2.85
N ALA A 260 -16.72 -11.70 2.93
CA ALA A 260 -16.24 -12.53 1.82
C ALA A 260 -17.19 -13.70 1.50
N GLU A 261 -17.80 -14.31 2.51
CA GLU A 261 -18.81 -15.37 2.31
C GLU A 261 -20.16 -14.81 1.85
N SER A 262 -20.45 -13.54 2.15
CA SER A 262 -21.69 -12.90 1.74
C SER A 262 -21.75 -12.59 0.25
N THR A 263 -22.94 -12.76 -0.33
CA THR A 263 -23.15 -12.75 -1.78
C THR A 263 -23.02 -11.37 -2.43
N ASP A 264 -23.31 -10.34 -1.64
CA ASP A 264 -23.33 -8.92 -2.00
C ASP A 264 -22.26 -8.13 -1.24
N GLY A 265 -21.34 -8.83 -0.53
CA GLY A 265 -20.32 -8.22 0.30
C GLY A 265 -20.84 -7.52 1.55
N LYS A 266 -22.12 -7.73 1.91
CA LYS A 266 -22.77 -7.11 3.07
C LYS A 266 -23.27 -8.15 4.06
N ILE A 267 -23.14 -7.87 5.35
CA ILE A 267 -23.51 -8.80 6.42
C ILE A 267 -24.53 -8.19 7.35
N THR A 268 -25.36 -9.05 7.94
CA THR A 268 -26.25 -8.72 9.06
C THR A 268 -25.58 -9.03 10.39
N ARG A 269 -26.19 -8.58 11.50
CA ARG A 269 -25.75 -8.92 12.86
C ARG A 269 -25.70 -10.44 13.09
N THR A 270 -26.67 -11.17 12.55
CA THR A 270 -26.74 -12.63 12.67
C THR A 270 -25.63 -13.31 11.89
N ASP A 271 -25.31 -12.81 10.69
CA ASP A 271 -24.21 -13.34 9.88
C ASP A 271 -22.87 -13.17 10.61
N PHE A 272 -22.64 -11.99 11.21
CA PHE A 272 -21.46 -11.73 12.03
C PHE A 272 -21.35 -12.69 13.23
N LEU A 273 -22.43 -12.86 14.00
CA LEU A 273 -22.42 -13.74 15.19
C LEU A 273 -22.25 -15.22 14.82
N HIS A 274 -22.85 -15.66 13.71
CA HIS A 274 -22.68 -17.02 13.22
C HIS A 274 -21.24 -17.28 12.77
N GLU A 275 -20.66 -16.31 12.05
CA GLU A 275 -19.29 -16.43 11.58
C GLU A 275 -18.27 -16.33 12.72
N ALA A 276 -18.51 -15.45 13.69
CA ALA A 276 -17.75 -15.41 14.92
C ALA A 276 -17.73 -16.78 15.60
N ALA A 277 -18.90 -17.39 15.83
CA ALA A 277 -19.02 -18.71 16.46
C ALA A 277 -18.35 -19.84 15.66
N ARG A 278 -18.21 -19.68 14.34
CA ARG A 278 -17.51 -20.64 13.48
C ARG A 278 -15.99 -20.51 13.60
N ILE A 279 -15.47 -19.28 13.64
CA ILE A 279 -14.03 -18.99 13.68
C ILE A 279 -13.47 -19.21 15.10
N THR A 280 -14.20 -18.80 16.13
CA THR A 280 -13.74 -18.84 17.51
C THR A 280 -14.12 -20.14 18.20
N ARG A 281 -13.16 -20.80 18.83
CA ARG A 281 -13.44 -22.03 19.61
C ARG A 281 -14.06 -21.74 20.98
N PHE A 282 -13.67 -20.62 21.59
CA PHE A 282 -14.04 -20.25 22.96
C PHE A 282 -14.34 -18.77 23.18
N SER A 283 -13.94 -17.88 22.27
CA SER A 283 -14.32 -16.45 22.37
C SER A 283 -15.74 -16.28 21.86
N LEU A 284 -16.65 -15.79 22.69
CA LEU A 284 -18.04 -15.57 22.32
C LEU A 284 -18.31 -14.07 22.33
N PHE A 285 -18.69 -13.53 21.17
CA PHE A 285 -19.21 -12.17 21.11
C PHE A 285 -20.62 -12.13 21.68
N THR A 286 -20.85 -11.20 22.59
CA THR A 286 -22.18 -10.98 23.14
C THR A 286 -23.09 -10.31 22.09
N PRO A 287 -24.40 -10.55 22.15
CA PRO A 287 -25.41 -9.77 21.42
C PRO A 287 -25.16 -8.26 21.43
N MET A 288 -24.82 -7.73 22.61
CA MET A 288 -24.62 -6.30 22.83
C MET A 288 -23.34 -5.77 22.18
N GLU A 289 -22.25 -6.55 22.19
CA GLU A 289 -21.02 -6.18 21.46
C GLU A 289 -21.28 -6.07 19.95
N ALA A 290 -22.05 -7.01 19.39
CA ALA A 290 -22.46 -6.96 18.00
C ALA A 290 -23.41 -5.79 17.71
N ASP A 291 -24.34 -5.46 18.63
CA ASP A 291 -25.22 -4.30 18.49
C ASP A 291 -24.44 -2.99 18.43
N ILE A 292 -23.47 -2.83 19.33
CA ILE A 292 -22.60 -1.64 19.36
C ILE A 292 -21.84 -1.48 18.04
N LEU A 293 -21.24 -2.56 17.55
CA LEU A 293 -20.51 -2.56 16.28
C LEU A 293 -21.40 -2.16 15.10
N PHE A 294 -22.59 -2.79 14.98
CA PHE A 294 -23.53 -2.52 13.89
C PHE A 294 -24.20 -1.16 14.01
N HIS A 295 -24.44 -0.66 15.23
CA HIS A 295 -24.92 0.70 15.47
C HIS A 295 -23.97 1.72 14.86
N PHE A 296 -22.69 1.70 15.25
CA PHE A 296 -21.71 2.67 14.75
C PHE A 296 -21.44 2.53 13.25
N ALA A 297 -21.46 1.31 12.72
CA ALA A 297 -21.25 1.06 11.30
C ALA A 297 -22.47 1.45 10.43
N SER A 298 -23.68 1.49 11.00
CA SER A 298 -24.92 1.80 10.25
C SER A 298 -25.35 3.27 10.30
N LEU A 299 -24.67 4.13 11.06
CA LEU A 299 -25.04 5.54 11.23
C LEU A 299 -25.25 6.28 9.90
N ASP A 300 -24.41 6.01 8.90
CA ASP A 300 -24.51 6.64 7.57
C ASP A 300 -25.50 5.91 6.64
N ASN A 301 -25.80 4.64 6.90
CA ASN A 301 -26.58 3.79 6.02
C ASN A 301 -27.39 2.74 6.82
N PRO A 302 -28.62 3.07 7.27
CA PRO A 302 -29.44 2.22 8.12
C PRO A 302 -30.12 1.07 7.35
N SER A 303 -29.41 0.47 6.38
CA SER A 303 -29.93 -0.59 5.51
C SER A 303 -30.03 -1.97 6.17
N GLY A 304 -29.56 -2.12 7.42
CA GLY A 304 -29.56 -3.38 8.17
C GLY A 304 -28.56 -4.44 7.66
N ARG A 305 -27.98 -4.25 6.47
CA ARG A 305 -26.87 -5.06 5.92
C ARG A 305 -25.69 -4.14 5.58
N LEU A 306 -24.56 -4.38 6.20
CA LEU A 306 -23.41 -3.48 6.16
C LEU A 306 -22.23 -4.12 5.43
N GLY A 307 -21.57 -3.34 4.59
CA GLY A 307 -20.40 -3.77 3.84
C GLY A 307 -19.09 -3.48 4.57
N LEU A 308 -18.00 -4.01 4.05
CA LEU A 308 -16.66 -3.84 4.64
C LEU A 308 -16.24 -2.35 4.74
N THR A 309 -16.69 -1.48 3.83
CA THR A 309 -16.48 -0.03 3.89
C THR A 309 -17.24 0.67 5.03
N ASP A 310 -18.36 0.10 5.46
CA ASP A 310 -19.17 0.66 6.56
C ASP A 310 -18.49 0.34 7.89
N PHE A 311 -17.98 -0.88 8.05
CA PHE A 311 -17.18 -1.28 9.20
C PHE A 311 -15.78 -0.64 9.25
N ALA A 312 -15.17 -0.37 8.09
CA ALA A 312 -13.85 0.27 8.01
C ALA A 312 -13.78 1.58 8.79
N LYS A 313 -14.87 2.38 8.73
CA LYS A 313 -15.01 3.66 9.44
C LYS A 313 -14.97 3.48 10.96
N VAL A 314 -15.35 2.31 11.46
CA VAL A 314 -15.38 1.98 12.89
C VAL A 314 -14.07 1.36 13.35
N LEU A 315 -13.49 0.47 12.54
CA LEU A 315 -12.36 -0.38 12.95
C LEU A 315 -10.99 0.25 12.73
N ASP A 316 -10.83 1.10 11.72
CA ASP A 316 -9.50 1.65 11.40
C ASP A 316 -9.22 2.94 12.17
N ALA A 317 -8.30 2.85 13.14
CA ALA A 317 -7.81 3.96 13.96
C ALA A 317 -7.02 5.01 13.15
N SER A 318 -6.48 4.60 11.99
CA SER A 318 -5.86 5.45 10.97
C SER A 318 -6.82 5.85 9.84
N TRP A 319 -8.10 5.50 9.93
CA TRP A 319 -9.08 5.79 8.89
C TRP A 319 -9.32 7.29 8.78
N ARG A 320 -8.59 7.92 7.87
CA ARG A 320 -8.98 9.19 7.27
C ARG A 320 -10.00 8.84 6.21
N ASN A 321 -11.26 9.19 6.41
CA ASN A 321 -12.28 9.06 5.40
C ASN A 321 -11.85 9.89 4.15
N PRO A 322 -11.39 9.28 3.04
CA PRO A 322 -10.89 10.04 1.89
C PRO A 322 -12.03 10.81 1.20
N VAL A 323 -13.26 10.37 1.45
CA VAL A 323 -14.49 10.93 0.91
C VAL A 323 -15.05 12.05 1.80
N PHE A 324 -14.90 11.98 3.14
CA PHE A 324 -15.41 13.02 4.05
C PHE A 324 -14.53 14.27 4.08
N ASN A 325 -13.20 14.16 3.97
CA ASN A 325 -12.34 15.33 3.74
C ASN A 325 -12.59 15.99 2.36
N ALA A 326 -13.12 15.24 1.41
CA ALA A 326 -13.58 15.78 0.13
C ALA A 326 -14.98 16.43 0.26
N TYR A 327 -15.85 15.93 1.15
CA TYR A 327 -17.24 16.40 1.27
C TYR A 327 -17.47 17.50 2.33
N GLU A 328 -16.70 17.59 3.40
CA GLU A 328 -16.82 18.70 4.37
C GLU A 328 -16.29 20.02 3.79
N LYS A 329 -15.35 19.94 2.83
CA LYS A 329 -14.97 21.07 1.96
C LYS A 329 -16.02 21.41 0.88
N ILE A 330 -17.01 20.54 0.66
CA ILE A 330 -18.10 20.74 -0.30
C ILE A 330 -19.42 21.11 0.43
N GLY A 331 -19.56 20.80 1.72
CA GLY A 331 -20.85 20.85 2.45
C GLY A 331 -21.12 22.11 3.27
N SER A 332 -20.12 22.88 3.69
CA SER A 332 -20.35 24.13 4.45
C SER A 332 -20.29 25.35 3.53
N GLY A 333 -21.41 25.61 2.87
CA GLY A 333 -21.67 26.87 2.18
C GLY A 333 -21.85 28.02 3.17
N ASN A 334 -20.78 28.77 3.45
CA ASN A 334 -20.74 30.23 3.37
C ASN A 334 -19.38 30.74 3.85
N GLY A 335 -18.53 31.13 2.91
CA GLY A 335 -17.23 31.72 3.21
C GLY A 335 -16.27 31.65 2.04
N VAL A 336 -16.62 32.34 0.95
CA VAL A 336 -15.72 32.57 -0.19
C VAL A 336 -14.45 33.24 0.31
N LYS A 337 -13.33 32.49 0.37
CA LYS A 337 -12.01 32.85 -0.18
C LYS A 337 -10.97 31.78 0.17
N THR A 338 -10.20 31.37 -0.85
CA THR A 338 -8.90 30.64 -0.82
C THR A 338 -8.95 29.10 -0.91
N ALA A 339 -9.33 28.55 -2.07
CA ALA A 339 -9.09 27.13 -2.39
C ALA A 339 -8.91 26.90 -3.90
N THR A 340 -7.68 27.03 -4.40
CA THR A 340 -7.31 26.60 -5.77
C THR A 340 -6.21 25.52 -5.77
N GLY A 341 -5.52 25.28 -4.64
CA GLY A 341 -4.34 24.41 -4.61
C GLY A 341 -4.60 22.89 -4.48
N SER A 342 -5.62 22.46 -3.73
CA SER A 342 -5.70 21.05 -3.27
C SER A 342 -6.33 20.07 -4.26
N ILE A 343 -7.22 20.52 -5.15
CA ILE A 343 -7.80 19.68 -6.24
C ILE A 343 -6.83 19.65 -7.41
N LEU A 344 -6.15 20.77 -7.69
CA LEU A 344 -5.06 20.79 -8.65
C LEU A 344 -3.97 19.80 -8.26
N LEU A 345 -3.60 19.70 -6.98
CA LEU A 345 -2.50 18.82 -6.57
C LEU A 345 -2.79 17.31 -6.79
N SER A 346 -4.00 16.82 -6.48
CA SER A 346 -4.36 15.40 -6.64
C SER A 346 -4.63 15.02 -8.10
N VAL A 347 -5.22 15.93 -8.87
CA VAL A 347 -5.33 15.79 -10.32
C VAL A 347 -3.93 15.87 -10.95
N LEU A 348 -3.08 16.78 -10.49
CA LEU A 348 -1.69 16.90 -10.94
C LEU A 348 -0.90 15.65 -10.62
N GLU A 349 -1.09 15.01 -9.47
CA GLU A 349 -0.44 13.75 -9.10
C GLU A 349 -0.88 12.59 -10.01
N SER A 350 -2.18 12.43 -10.22
CA SER A 350 -2.71 11.41 -11.13
C SER A 350 -2.27 11.65 -12.58
N VAL A 351 -2.29 12.92 -13.01
CA VAL A 351 -1.79 13.35 -14.33
C VAL A 351 -0.28 13.14 -14.42
N HIS A 352 0.48 13.35 -13.35
CA HIS A 352 1.92 13.16 -13.31
C HIS A 352 2.29 11.67 -13.43
N HIS A 353 1.68 10.80 -12.64
CA HIS A 353 1.90 9.35 -12.77
C HIS A 353 1.47 8.82 -14.14
N PHE A 354 0.34 9.31 -14.65
CA PHE A 354 -0.11 8.99 -16.00
C PHE A 354 0.85 9.51 -17.06
N ALA A 355 1.38 10.72 -16.92
CA ALA A 355 2.34 11.33 -17.84
C ALA A 355 3.69 10.60 -17.83
N LEU A 356 4.23 10.28 -16.65
CA LEU A 356 5.45 9.49 -16.51
C LEU A 356 5.27 8.09 -17.12
N GLY A 357 4.14 7.42 -16.83
CA GLY A 357 3.81 6.12 -17.43
C GLY A 357 3.68 6.19 -18.95
N SER A 358 3.10 7.27 -19.46
CA SER A 358 2.94 7.54 -20.89
C SER A 358 4.27 7.81 -21.58
N LEU A 359 5.14 8.63 -20.99
CA LEU A 359 6.48 8.94 -21.47
C LEU A 359 7.38 7.70 -21.48
N ALA A 360 7.34 6.92 -20.40
CA ALA A 360 8.02 5.64 -20.28
C ALA A 360 7.55 4.67 -21.38
N GLY A 361 6.23 4.56 -21.57
CA GLY A 361 5.64 3.71 -22.61
C GLY A 361 6.03 4.16 -24.03
N ALA A 362 6.07 5.47 -24.26
CA ALA A 362 6.53 6.06 -25.52
C ALA A 362 8.03 5.75 -25.76
N PHE A 363 8.88 5.87 -24.74
CA PHE A 363 10.29 5.51 -24.83
C PHE A 363 10.48 4.02 -25.15
N GLY A 364 9.77 3.13 -24.45
CA GLY A 364 9.83 1.70 -24.73
C GLY A 364 9.39 1.38 -26.15
N ALA A 365 8.31 2.01 -26.63
CA ALA A 365 7.84 1.87 -28.02
C ALA A 365 8.84 2.40 -29.05
N PHE A 366 9.56 3.48 -28.74
CA PHE A 366 10.60 4.06 -29.58
C PHE A 366 11.80 3.09 -29.71
N MET A 367 12.29 2.52 -28.60
CA MET A 367 13.44 1.60 -28.60
C MET A 367 13.21 0.35 -29.45
N VAL A 368 12.00 -0.23 -29.43
CA VAL A 368 11.68 -1.42 -30.23
C VAL A 368 11.16 -1.11 -31.63
N TYR A 369 11.02 0.18 -31.98
CA TYR A 369 10.43 0.60 -33.25
C TYR A 369 11.14 0.02 -34.49
N PRO A 370 12.48 -0.11 -34.54
CA PRO A 370 13.16 -0.76 -35.66
C PRO A 370 12.68 -2.20 -35.92
N ILE A 371 12.40 -2.96 -34.86
CA ILE A 371 11.86 -4.33 -34.96
C ILE A 371 10.45 -4.30 -35.54
N ASP A 372 9.65 -3.32 -35.14
CA ASP A 372 8.28 -3.12 -35.64
C ASP A 372 8.24 -2.79 -37.14
N LEU A 373 9.17 -1.95 -37.60
CA LEU A 373 9.28 -1.60 -39.02
C LEU A 373 9.67 -2.82 -39.86
N VAL A 374 10.68 -3.58 -39.41
CA VAL A 374 11.12 -4.82 -40.08
C VAL A 374 9.98 -5.84 -40.14
N LYS A 375 9.26 -6.03 -39.03
CA LYS A 375 8.07 -6.89 -38.96
C LYS A 375 7.03 -6.46 -40.01
N THR A 376 6.68 -5.18 -40.06
CA THR A 376 5.62 -4.67 -40.94
C THR A 376 5.98 -4.85 -42.42
N ARG A 377 7.23 -4.61 -42.80
CA ARG A 377 7.73 -4.84 -44.17
C ARG A 377 7.75 -6.31 -44.56
N MET A 378 8.22 -7.16 -43.66
CA MET A 378 8.20 -8.62 -43.86
C MET A 378 6.77 -9.17 -44.02
N GLN A 379 5.80 -8.63 -43.29
CA GLN A 379 4.38 -9.00 -43.41
C GLN A 379 3.74 -8.49 -44.71
N ASN A 380 4.15 -7.30 -45.15
CA ASN A 380 3.68 -6.70 -46.39
C ASN A 380 4.32 -7.30 -47.66
N GLN A 381 5.43 -8.03 -47.56
CA GLN A 381 6.07 -8.65 -48.72
C GLN A 381 5.14 -9.70 -49.37
N ARG A 382 4.61 -9.34 -50.55
CA ARG A 382 3.76 -10.17 -51.41
C ARG A 382 4.64 -10.90 -52.43
N SER A 383 4.28 -12.14 -52.74
CA SER A 383 5.04 -12.97 -53.68
C SER A 383 4.36 -13.01 -55.05
N SER A 384 4.28 -11.88 -55.75
CA SER A 384 3.57 -11.82 -57.05
C SER A 384 4.38 -12.31 -58.26
N ARG A 385 5.68 -12.59 -58.13
CA ARG A 385 6.47 -13.28 -59.16
C ARG A 385 7.31 -14.40 -58.54
N VAL A 386 7.31 -15.56 -59.20
CA VAL A 386 8.17 -16.70 -58.85
C VAL A 386 9.62 -16.27 -59.06
N GLY A 387 10.35 -15.97 -57.96
CA GLY A 387 11.79 -15.71 -57.99
C GLY A 387 12.31 -14.44 -57.29
N GLU A 388 11.48 -13.40 -57.08
CA GLU A 388 11.94 -12.14 -56.47
C GLU A 388 11.34 -11.92 -55.07
N MET A 389 11.88 -12.61 -54.06
CA MET A 389 11.64 -12.23 -52.67
C MET A 389 12.49 -11.01 -52.32
N LEU A 390 11.83 -9.88 -52.04
CA LEU A 390 12.50 -8.60 -51.73
C LEU A 390 13.41 -8.70 -50.50
N TYR A 391 12.98 -9.47 -49.49
CA TYR A 391 13.73 -9.82 -48.29
C TYR A 391 13.75 -11.34 -48.09
N LYS A 392 14.93 -11.89 -47.76
CA LYS A 392 15.11 -13.33 -47.45
C LYS A 392 14.70 -13.66 -46.02
N ASN A 393 14.97 -12.77 -45.08
CA ASN A 393 14.67 -12.89 -43.66
C ASN A 393 14.63 -11.50 -42.99
N SER A 394 14.22 -11.42 -41.72
CA SER A 394 14.13 -10.16 -40.97
C SER A 394 15.47 -9.41 -40.90
N TRP A 395 16.59 -10.14 -40.86
CA TRP A 395 17.93 -9.55 -40.83
C TRP A 395 18.31 -8.91 -42.17
N ASP A 396 18.02 -9.58 -43.29
CA ASP A 396 18.20 -9.04 -44.64
C ASP A 396 17.31 -7.81 -44.87
N CYS A 397 16.08 -7.82 -44.34
CA CYS A 397 15.21 -6.65 -44.34
C CYS A 397 15.86 -5.47 -43.60
N ALA A 398 16.29 -5.66 -42.35
CA ALA A 398 16.95 -4.62 -41.56
C ALA A 398 18.20 -4.06 -42.27
N LYS A 399 19.07 -4.94 -42.78
CA LYS A 399 20.30 -4.56 -43.49
C LYS A 399 19.99 -3.74 -44.76
N LYS A 400 18.98 -4.15 -45.53
CA LYS A 400 18.54 -3.42 -46.73
C LYS A 400 17.90 -2.08 -46.39
N VAL A 401 17.12 -1.98 -45.30
CA VAL A 401 16.56 -0.69 -44.86
C VAL A 401 17.69 0.28 -44.49
N VAL A 402 18.64 -0.15 -43.66
CA VAL A 402 19.77 0.70 -43.25
C VAL A 402 20.60 1.13 -44.45
N ARG A 403 20.89 0.21 -45.38
CA ARG A 403 21.66 0.51 -46.60
C ARG A 403 20.95 1.45 -47.57
N ASN A 404 19.62 1.36 -47.68
CA ASN A 404 18.86 2.09 -48.70
C ASN A 404 18.18 3.37 -48.21
N GLU A 405 17.82 3.45 -46.93
CA GLU A 405 17.07 4.56 -46.33
C GLU A 405 17.81 5.21 -45.15
N GLY A 406 18.95 4.65 -44.77
CA GLY A 406 19.73 5.08 -43.60
C GLY A 406 19.06 4.70 -42.28
N PHE A 407 19.74 4.99 -41.17
CA PHE A 407 19.23 4.72 -39.82
C PHE A 407 17.91 5.46 -39.51
N LYS A 408 17.69 6.64 -40.10
CA LYS A 408 16.41 7.37 -39.96
C LYS A 408 15.23 6.64 -40.61
N GLY A 409 15.47 5.83 -41.64
CA GLY A 409 14.45 5.01 -42.29
C GLY A 409 13.80 3.99 -41.35
N LEU A 410 14.55 3.46 -40.37
CA LEU A 410 14.05 2.54 -39.35
C LEU A 410 12.97 3.17 -38.45
N TYR A 411 12.89 4.50 -38.39
CA TYR A 411 11.94 5.25 -37.55
C TYR A 411 10.80 5.92 -38.35
N SER A 412 10.64 5.59 -39.64
CA SER A 412 9.54 6.11 -40.46
C SER A 412 8.19 5.66 -39.88
N GLY A 413 7.36 6.61 -39.45
CA GLY A 413 6.04 6.36 -38.85
C GLY A 413 6.00 6.25 -37.32
N VAL A 414 7.11 6.56 -36.62
CA VAL A 414 7.18 6.45 -35.15
C VAL A 414 6.23 7.42 -34.45
N LEU A 415 6.02 8.62 -35.00
CA LEU A 415 5.24 9.67 -34.35
C LEU A 415 3.77 9.27 -34.09
N PRO A 416 2.99 8.76 -35.07
CA PRO A 416 1.65 8.24 -34.79
C PRO A 416 1.62 7.11 -33.75
N GLN A 417 2.67 6.27 -33.72
CA GLN A 417 2.77 5.21 -32.73
C GLN A 417 2.91 5.79 -31.31
N LEU A 418 3.77 6.79 -31.11
CA LEU A 418 4.01 7.40 -29.81
C LEU A 418 2.77 8.11 -29.26
N VAL A 419 2.05 8.84 -30.12
CA VAL A 419 0.79 9.52 -29.75
C VAL A 419 -0.28 8.50 -29.31
N GLY A 420 -0.30 7.31 -29.92
CA GLY A 420 -1.29 6.28 -29.63
C GLY A 420 -1.04 5.43 -28.38
N VAL A 421 0.19 5.38 -27.85
CA VAL A 421 0.55 4.40 -26.78
C VAL A 421 -0.29 4.60 -25.52
N ALA A 422 -0.39 5.84 -25.04
CA ALA A 422 -1.05 6.12 -23.76
C ALA A 422 -2.57 5.88 -23.80
N PRO A 423 -3.33 6.44 -24.77
CA PRO A 423 -4.75 6.15 -24.90
C PRO A 423 -5.04 4.65 -25.12
N GLU A 424 -4.21 3.98 -25.94
CA GLU A 424 -4.32 2.55 -26.20
C GLU A 424 -4.29 1.73 -24.90
N LYS A 425 -3.29 1.98 -24.04
CA LYS A 425 -3.11 1.23 -22.80
C LYS A 425 -4.18 1.58 -21.76
N ALA A 426 -4.51 2.86 -21.61
CA ALA A 426 -5.50 3.33 -20.65
C ALA A 426 -6.87 2.68 -20.88
N ILE A 427 -7.35 2.70 -22.13
CA ILE A 427 -8.64 2.11 -22.50
C ILE A 427 -8.62 0.60 -22.25
N LYS A 428 -7.55 -0.08 -22.65
CA LYS A 428 -7.45 -1.53 -22.56
C LYS A 428 -7.47 -2.03 -21.12
N LEU A 429 -6.75 -1.38 -20.21
CA LEU A 429 -6.73 -1.74 -18.79
C LEU A 429 -8.08 -1.44 -18.14
N THR A 430 -8.58 -0.22 -18.31
CA THR A 430 -9.86 0.22 -17.72
C THR A 430 -11.01 -0.71 -18.10
N VAL A 431 -11.14 -1.05 -19.39
CA VAL A 431 -12.22 -1.94 -19.85
C VAL A 431 -12.00 -3.38 -19.38
N ASN A 432 -10.76 -3.85 -19.30
CA ASN A 432 -10.50 -5.20 -18.80
C ASN A 432 -10.88 -5.33 -17.33
N ASP A 433 -10.52 -4.34 -16.52
CA ASP A 433 -10.80 -4.32 -15.08
C ASP A 433 -12.31 -4.18 -14.81
N LEU A 434 -13.01 -3.29 -15.53
CA LEU A 434 -14.47 -3.15 -15.42
C LEU A 434 -15.21 -4.45 -15.74
N VAL A 435 -14.83 -5.12 -16.84
CA VAL A 435 -15.51 -6.36 -17.27
C VAL A 435 -15.15 -7.53 -16.36
N ARG A 436 -13.89 -7.63 -15.92
CA ARG A 436 -13.47 -8.62 -14.91
C ARG A 436 -14.22 -8.41 -13.60
N GLY A 437 -14.33 -7.18 -13.12
CA GLY A 437 -15.07 -6.83 -11.91
C GLY A 437 -16.54 -7.25 -11.97
N HIS A 438 -17.17 -7.15 -13.15
CA HIS A 438 -18.55 -7.60 -13.35
C HIS A 438 -18.72 -9.12 -13.36
N PHE A 439 -17.71 -9.89 -13.79
CA PHE A 439 -17.78 -11.36 -13.91
C PHE A 439 -17.02 -12.12 -12.80
N SER A 440 -16.49 -11.43 -11.79
CA SER A 440 -15.83 -12.07 -10.64
C SER A 440 -16.84 -12.81 -9.75
N SER A 441 -16.61 -14.11 -9.53
CA SER A 441 -17.34 -14.91 -8.55
C SER A 441 -16.82 -14.69 -7.12
N LYS A 442 -17.63 -15.13 -6.14
CA LYS A 442 -17.43 -14.95 -4.69
C LYS A 442 -16.08 -15.46 -4.13
N ASP A 443 -15.43 -16.40 -4.81
CA ASP A 443 -14.10 -16.93 -4.42
C ASP A 443 -12.91 -16.13 -4.98
N GLY A 444 -13.16 -14.98 -5.63
CA GLY A 444 -12.12 -14.21 -6.34
C GLY A 444 -11.59 -14.91 -7.60
N SER A 445 -12.18 -16.05 -7.97
CA SER A 445 -11.86 -16.79 -9.18
C SER A 445 -12.78 -16.34 -10.32
N ILE A 446 -12.18 -15.90 -11.41
CA ILE A 446 -12.91 -15.62 -12.65
C ILE A 446 -12.80 -16.87 -13.51
N LEU A 447 -13.94 -17.41 -13.95
CA LEU A 447 -13.93 -18.53 -14.89
C LEU A 447 -13.16 -18.12 -16.15
N LEU A 448 -12.29 -18.98 -16.67
CA LEU A 448 -11.46 -18.67 -17.84
C LEU A 448 -12.26 -18.09 -19.02
N LYS A 449 -13.50 -18.56 -19.23
CA LYS A 449 -14.41 -18.02 -20.27
C LYS A 449 -14.70 -16.52 -20.08
N HIS A 450 -14.96 -16.08 -18.86
CA HIS A 450 -15.21 -14.68 -18.55
C HIS A 450 -13.94 -13.84 -18.61
N GLU A 451 -12.79 -14.40 -18.25
CA GLU A 451 -11.50 -13.71 -18.44
C GLU A 451 -11.18 -13.49 -19.93
N LEU A 452 -11.46 -14.49 -20.77
CA LEU A 452 -11.34 -14.40 -22.23
C LEU A 452 -12.28 -13.32 -22.78
N ILE A 453 -13.53 -13.27 -22.29
CA ILE A 453 -14.52 -12.24 -22.69
C ILE A 453 -14.04 -10.85 -22.26
N ALA A 454 -13.57 -10.68 -21.02
CA ALA A 454 -13.06 -9.40 -20.53
C ALA A 454 -11.84 -8.92 -21.32
N GLY A 455 -10.92 -9.83 -21.64
CA GLY A 455 -9.79 -9.54 -22.51
C GLY A 455 -10.25 -9.15 -23.92
N GLY A 456 -11.21 -9.90 -24.47
CA GLY A 456 -11.80 -9.65 -25.78
C GLY A 456 -12.50 -8.29 -25.89
N MET A 457 -13.34 -7.94 -24.91
CA MET A 457 -14.05 -6.66 -24.86
C MET A 457 -13.09 -5.47 -24.73
N ALA A 458 -12.05 -5.60 -23.92
CA ALA A 458 -10.98 -4.61 -23.82
C ALA A 458 -10.29 -4.38 -25.16
N GLY A 459 -9.93 -5.47 -25.86
CA GLY A 459 -9.36 -5.39 -27.21
C GLY A 459 -10.31 -4.78 -28.23
N GLY A 460 -11.60 -5.10 -28.16
CA GLY A 460 -12.62 -4.55 -29.06
C GLY A 460 -12.83 -3.05 -28.89
N CYS A 461 -12.94 -2.58 -27.65
CA CYS A 461 -13.11 -1.17 -27.32
C CYS A 461 -11.88 -0.34 -27.75
N GLN A 462 -10.66 -0.86 -27.50
CA GLN A 462 -9.41 -0.25 -27.93
C GLN A 462 -9.39 0.07 -29.43
N VAL A 463 -9.82 -0.86 -30.29
CA VAL A 463 -9.74 -0.74 -31.75
C VAL A 463 -10.54 0.45 -32.28
N VAL A 464 -11.66 0.81 -31.64
CA VAL A 464 -12.49 1.96 -32.04
C VAL A 464 -11.68 3.26 -32.04
N PHE A 465 -10.75 3.39 -31.09
CA PHE A 465 -9.91 4.57 -30.91
C PHE A 465 -8.55 4.45 -31.59
N THR A 466 -7.95 3.26 -31.64
CA THR A 466 -6.59 3.09 -32.17
C THR A 466 -6.54 2.91 -33.69
N ASN A 467 -7.63 2.46 -34.33
CA ASN A 467 -7.61 2.14 -35.75
C ASN A 467 -7.19 3.33 -36.66
N PRO A 468 -7.68 4.57 -36.44
CA PRO A 468 -7.21 5.74 -37.21
C PRO A 468 -5.70 6.01 -37.07
N LEU A 469 -5.12 5.74 -35.90
CA LEU A 469 -3.68 5.93 -35.66
C LEU A 469 -2.86 4.83 -36.35
N GLU A 470 -3.35 3.59 -36.29
CA GLU A 470 -2.68 2.44 -36.89
C GLU A 470 -2.62 2.49 -38.41
N ILE A 471 -3.70 2.90 -39.09
CA ILE A 471 -3.70 2.99 -40.56
C ILE A 471 -2.72 4.06 -41.06
N VAL A 472 -2.61 5.19 -40.35
CA VAL A 472 -1.65 6.26 -40.66
C VAL A 472 -0.21 5.76 -40.45
N LYS A 473 0.04 5.07 -39.33
CA LYS A 473 1.33 4.45 -39.02
C LYS A 473 1.77 3.47 -40.11
N ILE A 474 0.91 2.50 -40.48
CA ILE A 474 1.24 1.46 -41.46
C ILE A 474 1.53 2.07 -42.84
N ARG A 475 0.75 3.06 -43.28
CA ARG A 475 1.00 3.75 -44.55
C ARG A 475 2.33 4.50 -44.57
N LEU A 476 2.72 5.14 -43.46
CA LEU A 476 4.03 5.80 -43.33
C LEU A 476 5.20 4.81 -43.25
N GLN A 477 5.01 3.65 -42.62
CA GLN A 477 6.03 2.59 -42.53
C GLN A 477 6.33 1.96 -43.90
N VAL A 478 5.32 1.82 -44.76
CA VAL A 478 5.44 1.24 -46.10
C VAL A 478 5.84 2.27 -47.16
N GLN A 479 5.67 3.57 -46.89
CA GLN A 479 6.02 4.63 -47.84
C GLN A 479 7.50 4.62 -48.28
N GLY A 480 8.42 4.21 -47.40
CA GLY A 480 9.85 4.08 -47.74
C GLY A 480 10.12 3.09 -48.89
N GLU A 481 9.27 2.06 -49.03
CA GLU A 481 9.36 1.10 -50.13
C GLU A 481 8.82 1.68 -51.46
N VAL A 482 7.75 2.48 -51.38
CA VAL A 482 7.05 3.04 -52.56
C VAL A 482 7.84 4.18 -53.21
N ALA A 483 8.57 4.96 -52.40
CA ALA A 483 9.37 6.10 -52.88
C ALA A 483 10.51 5.72 -53.84
N LYS A 484 10.91 4.43 -53.89
CA LYS A 484 11.88 3.92 -54.88
C LYS A 484 11.24 3.27 -56.11
N SER A 485 10.01 2.76 -56.03
CA SER A 485 9.33 2.15 -57.20
C SER A 485 8.77 3.19 -58.17
N LEU A 486 8.65 4.46 -57.76
CA LEU A 486 8.20 5.58 -58.56
C LEU A 486 9.09 6.80 -58.25
N GLU A 487 10.11 7.05 -59.07
CA GLU A 487 10.89 8.29 -59.03
C GLU A 487 9.93 9.50 -59.10
N GLY A 488 10.00 10.41 -58.12
CA GLY A 488 9.19 11.63 -58.08
C GLY A 488 7.96 11.64 -57.17
N THR A 489 7.70 10.59 -56.37
CA THR A 489 6.56 10.62 -55.43
C THR A 489 6.93 11.39 -54.15
N PRO A 490 6.25 12.51 -53.81
CA PRO A 490 6.56 13.27 -52.60
C PRO A 490 6.31 12.46 -51.33
N ARG A 491 7.17 12.65 -50.30
CA ARG A 491 6.94 12.09 -48.96
C ARG A 491 5.59 12.58 -48.44
N ARG A 492 4.71 11.65 -48.06
CA ARG A 492 3.32 11.92 -47.71
C ARG A 492 3.30 12.15 -46.20
N SER A 493 2.82 13.32 -45.79
CA SER A 493 2.66 13.61 -44.36
C SER A 493 1.49 12.82 -43.78
N ALA A 494 1.52 12.55 -42.47
CA ALA A 494 0.38 11.98 -41.73
C ALA A 494 -0.91 12.78 -41.99
N MET A 495 -0.82 14.10 -42.03
CA MET A 495 -1.96 15.00 -42.27
C MET A 495 -2.53 14.84 -43.68
N TRP A 496 -1.68 14.60 -44.68
CA TRP A 496 -2.11 14.33 -46.05
C TRP A 496 -2.87 13.00 -46.14
N ILE A 497 -2.39 11.97 -45.43
CA ILE A 497 -3.04 10.64 -45.38
C ILE A 497 -4.44 10.76 -44.75
N VAL A 498 -4.55 11.48 -43.63
CA VAL A 498 -5.83 11.71 -42.95
C VAL A 498 -6.82 12.44 -43.86
N ARG A 499 -6.39 13.52 -44.52
CA ARG A 499 -7.25 14.30 -45.44
C ARG A 499 -7.69 13.48 -46.66
N ASN A 500 -6.81 12.68 -47.24
CA ASN A 500 -7.15 11.88 -48.43
C ASN A 500 -8.02 10.66 -48.14
N LEU A 501 -7.89 10.05 -46.96
CA LEU A 501 -8.72 8.90 -46.59
C LEU A 501 -10.13 9.31 -46.12
N GLY A 502 -10.24 10.48 -45.48
CA GLY A 502 -11.46 10.88 -44.78
C GLY A 502 -11.80 9.95 -43.62
N LEU A 503 -12.91 10.23 -42.91
CA LEU A 503 -13.32 9.46 -41.72
C LEU A 503 -13.62 7.99 -42.05
N VAL A 504 -14.31 7.72 -43.16
CA VAL A 504 -14.64 6.34 -43.57
C VAL A 504 -13.39 5.56 -43.98
N GLY A 505 -12.43 6.21 -44.66
CA GLY A 505 -11.18 5.57 -45.06
C GLY A 505 -10.26 5.27 -43.88
N LEU A 506 -10.31 6.08 -42.81
CA LEU A 506 -9.56 5.83 -41.57
C LEU A 506 -10.04 4.58 -40.84
N TYR A 507 -11.30 4.17 -41.00
CA TYR A 507 -11.85 2.91 -40.46
C TYR A 507 -11.71 1.72 -41.42
N LYS A 508 -11.09 1.91 -42.59
CA LYS A 508 -10.83 0.82 -43.53
C LYS A 508 -9.89 -0.22 -42.89
N GLY A 509 -10.35 -1.46 -42.81
CA GLY A 509 -9.60 -2.55 -42.17
C GLY A 509 -9.85 -2.70 -40.66
N ALA A 510 -10.78 -1.95 -40.06
CA ALA A 510 -11.14 -2.09 -38.64
C ALA A 510 -11.58 -3.52 -38.27
N SER A 511 -12.27 -4.22 -39.18
CA SER A 511 -12.63 -5.63 -38.98
C SER A 511 -11.41 -6.57 -38.87
N ALA A 512 -10.32 -6.27 -39.59
CA ALA A 512 -9.07 -7.01 -39.48
C ALA A 512 -8.30 -6.64 -38.18
N CYS A 513 -8.44 -5.41 -37.69
CA CYS A 513 -7.93 -5.00 -36.38
C CYS A 513 -8.66 -5.73 -35.25
N LEU A 514 -10.00 -5.78 -35.28
CA LEU A 514 -10.80 -6.52 -34.31
C LEU A 514 -10.41 -8.01 -34.28
N LEU A 515 -10.23 -8.63 -35.46
CA LEU A 515 -9.82 -10.03 -35.57
C LEU A 515 -8.44 -10.31 -34.96
N ARG A 516 -7.57 -9.30 -34.85
CA ARG A 516 -6.26 -9.43 -34.22
C ARG A 516 -6.31 -9.11 -32.72
N ASP A 517 -6.91 -7.97 -32.37
CA ASP A 517 -6.79 -7.37 -31.04
C ASP A 517 -7.72 -8.02 -30.01
N VAL A 518 -8.90 -8.49 -30.44
CA VAL A 518 -9.82 -9.25 -29.59
C VAL A 518 -9.17 -10.58 -29.16
N PRO A 519 -8.70 -11.46 -30.07
CA PRO A 519 -8.06 -12.70 -29.66
C PRO A 519 -6.72 -12.48 -28.94
N PHE A 520 -5.95 -11.45 -29.33
CA PHE A 520 -4.68 -11.15 -28.66
C PHE A 520 -4.91 -10.81 -27.19
N SER A 521 -5.88 -9.95 -26.91
CA SER A 521 -6.20 -9.50 -25.56
C SER A 521 -6.90 -10.58 -24.74
N ALA A 522 -7.77 -11.36 -25.38
CA ALA A 522 -8.39 -12.54 -24.78
C ALA A 522 -7.33 -13.55 -24.32
N ILE A 523 -6.26 -13.79 -25.08
CA ILE A 523 -5.19 -14.71 -24.65
C ILE A 523 -4.26 -14.05 -23.63
N TYR A 524 -3.84 -12.80 -23.87
CA TYR A 524 -2.81 -12.14 -23.09
C TYR A 524 -3.19 -11.95 -21.60
N PHE A 525 -4.39 -11.42 -21.31
CA PHE A 525 -4.77 -11.08 -19.94
C PHE A 525 -4.92 -12.30 -19.01
N PRO A 526 -5.64 -13.37 -19.39
CA PRO A 526 -5.69 -14.60 -18.61
C PRO A 526 -4.31 -15.22 -18.40
N THR A 527 -3.51 -15.35 -19.47
CA THR A 527 -2.16 -15.93 -19.35
C THR A 527 -1.28 -15.10 -18.42
N TYR A 528 -1.36 -13.77 -18.50
CA TYR A 528 -0.62 -12.88 -17.61
C TYR A 528 -1.04 -13.04 -16.14
N ASN A 529 -2.34 -13.06 -15.86
CA ASN A 529 -2.85 -13.16 -14.50
C ASN A 529 -2.57 -14.53 -13.87
N HIS A 530 -2.75 -15.61 -14.64
CA HIS A 530 -2.39 -16.95 -14.20
C HIS A 530 -0.89 -17.12 -13.99
N LEU A 531 -0.03 -16.53 -14.81
CA LEU A 531 1.43 -16.56 -14.57
C LEU A 531 1.80 -15.85 -13.27
N LYS A 532 1.21 -14.67 -12.99
CA LYS A 532 1.48 -13.97 -11.73
C LYS A 532 1.02 -14.78 -10.51
N ARG A 533 -0.18 -15.34 -10.56
CA ARG A 533 -0.76 -16.10 -9.45
C ARG A 533 -0.13 -17.49 -9.29
N ASP A 534 -0.12 -18.30 -10.35
CA ASP A 534 0.18 -19.73 -10.28
C ASP A 534 1.71 -20.01 -10.37
N LEU A 535 2.48 -19.19 -11.10
CA LEU A 535 3.94 -19.40 -11.25
C LEU A 535 4.77 -18.58 -10.26
N PHE A 536 4.38 -17.33 -10.00
CA PHE A 536 5.17 -16.42 -9.15
C PHE A 536 4.57 -16.21 -7.74
N GLY A 537 3.39 -16.78 -7.48
CA GLY A 537 2.77 -16.81 -6.16
C GLY A 537 2.27 -15.44 -5.69
N GLU A 538 1.69 -14.63 -6.59
CA GLU A 538 1.00 -13.38 -6.21
C GLU A 538 -0.11 -13.71 -5.21
N SER A 539 -0.01 -13.16 -4.00
CA SER A 539 -1.03 -13.31 -2.95
C SER A 539 -1.21 -11.98 -2.23
N GLN A 540 -2.29 -11.85 -1.46
CA GLN A 540 -2.59 -10.68 -0.62
C GLN A 540 -1.40 -10.29 0.29
N THR A 541 -0.57 -11.26 0.68
CA THR A 541 0.63 -11.08 1.52
C THR A 541 1.94 -10.92 0.75
N LYS A 542 1.97 -11.16 -0.57
CA LYS A 542 3.20 -11.14 -1.38
C LYS A 542 2.98 -10.43 -2.71
N LYS A 543 3.39 -9.16 -2.78
CA LYS A 543 3.48 -8.38 -4.02
C LYS A 543 4.71 -8.82 -4.83
N LEU A 544 4.56 -8.96 -6.15
CA LEU A 544 5.67 -9.40 -7.00
C LEU A 544 6.68 -8.28 -7.26
N GLY A 545 7.96 -8.65 -7.19
CA GLY A 545 9.03 -7.83 -7.70
C GLY A 545 8.93 -7.59 -9.21
N VAL A 546 9.47 -6.46 -9.64
CA VAL A 546 9.40 -5.96 -11.03
C VAL A 546 9.90 -6.98 -12.07
N LEU A 547 10.99 -7.70 -11.76
CA LEU A 547 11.54 -8.72 -12.65
C LEU A 547 10.55 -9.88 -12.90
N HIS A 548 9.77 -10.27 -11.89
CA HIS A 548 8.75 -11.32 -12.03
C HIS A 548 7.54 -10.84 -12.86
N LEU A 549 7.14 -9.57 -12.71
CA LEU A 549 6.09 -8.98 -13.54
C LEU A 549 6.51 -8.89 -15.01
N LEU A 550 7.78 -8.56 -15.28
CA LEU A 550 8.34 -8.52 -16.63
C LEU A 550 8.40 -9.91 -17.26
N THR A 551 8.87 -10.93 -16.53
CA THR A 551 8.94 -12.30 -17.04
C THR A 551 7.54 -12.87 -17.28
N ALA A 552 6.59 -12.62 -16.38
CA ALA A 552 5.18 -12.96 -16.58
C ALA A 552 4.61 -12.31 -17.86
N GLY A 553 4.87 -11.01 -18.05
CA GLY A 553 4.40 -10.25 -19.22
C GLY A 553 5.01 -10.74 -20.54
N ALA A 554 6.31 -11.07 -20.52
CA ALA A 554 7.02 -11.61 -21.67
C ALA A 554 6.48 -13.00 -22.07
N ILE A 555 6.32 -13.91 -21.11
CA ILE A 555 5.82 -15.27 -21.35
C ILE A 555 4.36 -15.22 -21.81
N ALA A 556 3.52 -14.38 -21.19
CA ALA A 556 2.12 -14.20 -21.62
C ALA A 556 1.99 -13.65 -23.05
N GLY A 557 2.93 -12.78 -23.46
CA GLY A 557 2.94 -12.16 -24.78
C GLY A 557 3.25 -13.14 -25.92
N MET A 558 4.04 -14.19 -25.67
CA MET A 558 4.48 -15.14 -26.71
C MET A 558 3.33 -15.90 -27.39
N PRO A 559 2.45 -16.62 -26.67
CA PRO A 559 1.34 -17.35 -27.30
C PRO A 559 0.32 -16.40 -27.92
N ALA A 560 0.01 -15.28 -27.25
CA ALA A 560 -0.90 -14.26 -27.77
C ALA A 560 -0.40 -13.68 -29.09
N ALA A 561 0.90 -13.35 -29.19
CA ALA A 561 1.51 -12.83 -30.40
C ALA A 561 1.57 -13.87 -31.52
N TYR A 562 1.98 -15.11 -31.22
CA TYR A 562 2.14 -16.15 -32.23
C TYR A 562 0.80 -16.56 -32.84
N LEU A 563 -0.20 -16.89 -32.01
CA LEU A 563 -1.52 -17.37 -32.46
C LEU A 563 -2.30 -16.33 -33.27
N THR A 564 -2.07 -15.05 -33.00
CA THR A 564 -2.74 -13.96 -33.74
C THR A 564 -1.91 -13.42 -34.91
N THR A 565 -0.78 -14.04 -35.25
CA THR A 565 0.07 -13.62 -36.39
C THR A 565 -0.67 -13.73 -37.74
N PRO A 566 -1.46 -14.79 -38.02
CA PRO A 566 -2.25 -14.86 -39.25
C PRO A 566 -3.19 -13.66 -39.45
N CYS A 567 -3.90 -13.27 -38.38
CA CYS A 567 -4.79 -12.11 -38.38
C CYS A 567 -4.04 -10.80 -38.64
N ASP A 568 -2.86 -10.67 -38.03
CA ASP A 568 -1.99 -9.50 -38.20
C ASP A 568 -1.46 -9.41 -39.64
N VAL A 569 -1.06 -10.51 -40.28
CA VAL A 569 -0.65 -10.50 -41.71
C VAL A 569 -1.80 -10.05 -42.62
N ILE A 570 -3.01 -10.58 -42.42
CA ILE A 570 -4.18 -10.19 -43.21
C ILE A 570 -4.48 -8.70 -43.03
N LYS A 571 -4.46 -8.22 -41.78
CA LYS A 571 -4.64 -6.79 -41.45
C LYS A 571 -3.62 -5.92 -42.18
N THR A 572 -2.34 -6.23 -42.03
CA THR A 572 -1.25 -5.42 -42.62
C THR A 572 -1.41 -5.34 -44.13
N ARG A 573 -1.74 -6.45 -44.80
CA ARG A 573 -1.94 -6.46 -46.26
C ARG A 573 -3.20 -5.73 -46.73
N LEU A 574 -4.26 -5.72 -45.92
CA LEU A 574 -5.52 -5.03 -46.23
C LEU A 574 -5.42 -3.50 -46.02
N GLN A 575 -4.62 -3.05 -45.05
CA GLN A 575 -4.44 -1.63 -44.74
C GLN A 575 -3.39 -0.93 -45.60
N VAL A 576 -2.50 -1.71 -46.24
CA VAL A 576 -1.53 -1.20 -47.21
C VAL A 576 -2.19 -0.99 -48.57
N GLU A 577 -1.84 0.13 -49.21
CA GLU A 577 -2.24 0.45 -50.58
C GLU A 577 -1.53 -0.51 -51.55
N ALA A 578 -2.31 -1.25 -52.36
CA ALA A 578 -1.74 -2.23 -53.30
C ALA A 578 -0.96 -1.53 -54.41
N ARG A 579 0.20 -2.07 -54.79
CA ARG A 579 1.03 -1.53 -55.87
C ARG A 579 0.41 -1.82 -57.25
N LYS A 580 0.83 -1.10 -58.29
CA LYS A 580 0.49 -1.44 -59.68
C LYS A 580 1.02 -2.85 -59.99
N GLY A 581 0.11 -3.79 -60.30
CA GLY A 581 0.43 -5.20 -60.58
C GLY A 581 0.24 -6.16 -59.41
N GLU A 582 -0.14 -5.68 -58.22
CA GLU A 582 -0.48 -6.54 -57.07
C GLU A 582 -1.99 -6.69 -56.88
N SER A 583 -2.42 -7.83 -56.33
CA SER A 583 -3.81 -8.13 -56.00
C SER A 583 -4.37 -7.10 -54.99
N GLN A 584 -5.45 -6.40 -55.37
CA GLN A 584 -6.22 -5.55 -54.45
C GLN A 584 -7.12 -6.43 -53.57
N TYR A 585 -7.09 -6.21 -52.25
CA TYR A 585 -7.93 -6.94 -51.32
C TYR A 585 -9.18 -6.12 -50.98
N THR A 586 -10.36 -6.67 -51.29
CA THR A 586 -11.66 -6.03 -51.04
C THR A 586 -12.23 -6.36 -49.67
N SER A 587 -11.97 -7.57 -49.16
CA SER A 587 -12.49 -8.05 -47.88
C SER A 587 -11.51 -8.97 -47.17
N LEU A 588 -11.74 -9.18 -45.87
CA LEU A 588 -10.98 -10.11 -45.03
C LEU A 588 -10.95 -11.53 -45.61
N ARG A 589 -12.11 -12.05 -46.04
CA ARG A 589 -12.24 -13.40 -46.63
C ARG A 589 -11.52 -13.50 -47.97
N HIS A 590 -11.61 -12.46 -48.80
CA HIS A 590 -10.88 -12.39 -50.06
C HIS A 590 -9.37 -12.41 -49.82
N ALA A 591 -8.87 -11.58 -48.89
CA ALA A 591 -7.46 -11.57 -48.51
C ALA A 591 -6.97 -12.93 -48.02
N ALA A 592 -7.69 -13.58 -47.10
CA ALA A 592 -7.30 -14.89 -46.59
C ALA A 592 -7.26 -15.96 -47.70
N LYS A 593 -8.29 -16.01 -48.56
CA LYS A 593 -8.37 -16.98 -49.66
C LYS A 593 -7.24 -16.77 -50.68
N THR A 594 -6.97 -15.52 -51.04
CA THR A 594 -5.93 -15.18 -52.01
C THR A 594 -4.53 -15.45 -51.46
N ILE A 595 -4.24 -15.09 -50.20
CA ILE A 595 -2.95 -15.40 -49.55
C ILE A 595 -2.71 -16.91 -49.53
N TRP A 596 -3.73 -17.69 -49.17
CA TRP A 596 -3.65 -19.14 -49.16
C TRP A 596 -3.36 -19.72 -50.55
N LYS A 597 -4.07 -19.22 -51.58
CA LYS A 597 -3.95 -19.72 -52.96
C LYS A 597 -2.62 -19.33 -53.62
N GLU A 598 -2.14 -18.11 -53.39
CA GLU A 598 -0.96 -17.56 -54.09
C GLU A 598 0.36 -17.82 -53.35
N GLU A 599 0.37 -17.84 -52.01
CA GLU A 599 1.61 -17.91 -51.21
C GLU A 599 1.66 -19.10 -50.23
N GLY A 600 0.55 -19.82 -50.06
CA GLY A 600 0.44 -20.96 -49.15
C GLY A 600 0.39 -20.60 -47.66
N PHE A 601 0.28 -21.62 -46.81
CA PHE A 601 0.04 -21.45 -45.37
C PHE A 601 1.16 -20.72 -44.61
N LYS A 602 2.43 -20.92 -45.01
CA LYS A 602 3.58 -20.27 -44.36
C LYS A 602 3.54 -18.74 -44.46
N ALA A 603 2.83 -18.18 -45.44
CA ALA A 603 2.70 -16.73 -45.60
C ALA A 603 2.00 -16.05 -44.43
N PHE A 604 1.06 -16.73 -43.75
CA PHE A 604 0.33 -16.20 -42.60
C PHE A 604 1.20 -16.00 -41.35
N PHE A 605 2.38 -16.60 -41.29
CA PHE A 605 3.31 -16.49 -40.16
C PHE A 605 4.54 -15.63 -40.49
N LYS A 606 4.57 -14.97 -41.64
CA LYS A 606 5.63 -14.02 -42.00
C LYS A 606 5.71 -12.91 -40.94
N GLY A 607 6.91 -12.65 -40.44
CA GLY A 607 7.14 -11.65 -39.38
C GLY A 607 6.75 -12.11 -37.95
N GLY A 608 6.30 -13.35 -37.76
CA GLY A 608 5.94 -13.90 -36.44
C GLY A 608 7.07 -13.81 -35.40
N PRO A 609 8.30 -14.29 -35.69
CA PRO A 609 9.42 -14.18 -34.76
C PRO A 609 9.77 -12.72 -34.41
N ALA A 610 9.71 -11.81 -35.38
CA ALA A 610 9.94 -10.38 -35.14
C ALA A 610 8.87 -9.79 -34.20
N ARG A 611 7.63 -10.26 -34.29
CA ARG A 611 6.54 -9.86 -33.40
C ARG A 611 6.76 -10.33 -31.96
N ILE A 612 7.22 -11.56 -31.76
CA ILE A 612 7.55 -12.09 -30.43
C ILE A 612 8.73 -11.32 -29.84
N LEU A 613 9.81 -11.19 -30.62
CA LEU A 613 11.04 -10.47 -30.22
C LEU A 613 10.78 -9.01 -29.87
N ARG A 614 9.77 -8.37 -30.47
CA ARG A 614 9.38 -7.00 -30.15
C ARG A 614 8.82 -6.85 -28.72
N SER A 615 8.07 -7.86 -28.24
CA SER A 615 7.23 -7.71 -27.06
C SER A 615 8.05 -7.60 -25.77
N SER A 616 8.99 -8.52 -25.54
CA SER A 616 9.77 -8.58 -24.28
C SER A 616 10.69 -7.36 -24.06
N PRO A 617 11.48 -6.90 -25.05
CA PRO A 617 12.33 -5.73 -24.89
C PRO A 617 11.54 -4.44 -24.68
N GLN A 618 10.35 -4.31 -25.30
CA GLN A 618 9.52 -3.12 -25.15
C GLN A 618 9.12 -2.90 -23.70
N PHE A 619 8.74 -3.97 -22.99
CA PHE A 619 8.41 -3.89 -21.57
C PHE A 619 9.63 -3.55 -20.72
N GLY A 620 10.78 -4.17 -21.00
CA GLY A 620 12.03 -3.86 -20.30
C GLY A 620 12.46 -2.39 -20.42
N PHE A 621 12.44 -1.84 -21.64
CA PHE A 621 12.79 -0.43 -21.87
C PHE A 621 11.75 0.54 -21.30
N THR A 622 10.47 0.19 -21.35
CA THR A 622 9.39 1.01 -20.74
C THR A 622 9.64 1.14 -19.24
N LEU A 623 9.92 0.03 -18.57
CA LEU A 623 10.16 0.03 -17.14
C LEU A 623 11.45 0.78 -16.77
N ALA A 624 12.56 0.51 -17.45
CA ALA A 624 13.81 1.21 -17.19
C ALA A 624 13.64 2.73 -17.37
N ALA A 625 12.88 3.15 -18.37
CA ALA A 625 12.53 4.55 -18.55
C ALA A 625 11.61 5.07 -17.45
N TYR A 626 10.64 4.29 -16.99
CA TYR A 626 9.77 4.68 -15.88
C TYR A 626 10.57 4.91 -14.59
N GLU A 627 11.50 4.01 -14.27
CA GLU A 627 12.37 4.10 -13.10
C GLU A 627 13.30 5.32 -13.19
N VAL A 628 13.93 5.55 -14.35
CA VAL A 628 14.75 6.75 -14.58
C VAL A 628 13.90 8.02 -14.51
N LEU A 629 12.71 8.04 -15.11
CA LEU A 629 11.83 9.20 -15.12
C LEU A 629 11.30 9.54 -13.71
N GLN A 630 10.98 8.53 -12.89
CA GLN A 630 10.65 8.74 -11.48
C GLN A 630 11.82 9.32 -10.69
N ASN A 631 13.05 8.89 -10.97
CA ASN A 631 14.24 9.39 -10.29
C ASN A 631 14.65 10.81 -10.74
N VAL A 632 14.40 11.17 -12.00
CA VAL A 632 14.81 12.46 -12.60
C VAL A 632 13.73 13.54 -12.45
N LEU A 633 12.45 13.16 -12.45
CA LEU A 633 11.30 14.06 -12.26
C LEU A 633 10.50 13.68 -10.99
N PRO A 634 11.11 13.79 -9.80
CA PRO A 634 10.35 13.66 -8.56
C PRO A 634 9.40 14.86 -8.42
N MET A 635 8.17 14.64 -7.98
CA MET A 635 7.23 15.72 -7.71
C MET A 635 7.79 16.63 -6.59
N PRO A 636 7.77 17.96 -6.74
CA PRO A 636 8.23 18.86 -5.69
C PRO A 636 7.29 18.74 -4.48
N GLY A 637 7.83 18.29 -3.34
CA GLY A 637 7.11 18.20 -2.06
C GLY A 637 6.77 16.79 -1.57
N LYS A 638 7.21 15.71 -2.24
CA LYS A 638 7.23 14.36 -1.66
C LYS A 638 8.67 13.91 -1.42
N GLU A 639 9.01 13.56 -0.18
CA GLU A 639 10.19 12.74 0.08
C GLU A 639 10.03 11.39 -0.62
N LYS A 640 11.15 10.73 -0.92
CA LYS A 640 11.22 9.49 -1.69
C LYS A 640 10.43 8.36 -0.99
N ASP A 641 9.13 8.27 -1.28
CA ASP A 641 8.32 7.11 -0.90
C ASP A 641 8.85 5.86 -1.60
N GLU A 642 8.96 4.79 -0.83
CA GLU A 642 9.39 3.48 -1.28
C GLU A 642 8.55 3.00 -2.47
N ARG A 643 9.25 2.75 -3.60
CA ARG A 643 8.87 1.87 -4.73
C ARG A 643 7.37 1.64 -4.89
N THR A 644 6.67 2.60 -5.51
CA THR A 644 5.31 2.37 -6.03
C THR A 644 5.40 1.38 -7.20
N HIS A 645 5.26 0.10 -6.89
CA HIS A 645 5.12 -0.96 -7.87
C HIS A 645 3.86 -0.68 -8.70
N VAL A 646 4.02 -0.52 -10.02
CA VAL A 646 2.90 -0.52 -10.98
C VAL A 646 2.38 -1.96 -11.09
N GLY A 647 1.68 -2.40 -10.05
CA GLY A 647 0.75 -3.52 -10.05
C GLY A 647 -0.66 -2.95 -10.03
N VAL A 648 -1.56 -3.58 -10.78
CA VAL A 648 -2.99 -3.32 -10.75
C VAL A 648 -3.44 -3.16 -9.30
N SER A 649 -3.92 -1.98 -8.94
CA SER A 649 -4.50 -1.73 -7.62
C SER A 649 -5.68 -2.68 -7.43
N VAL A 650 -5.49 -3.70 -6.59
CA VAL A 650 -6.58 -4.57 -6.14
C VAL A 650 -7.47 -3.70 -5.26
N ALA A 651 -8.55 -3.18 -5.86
CA ALA A 651 -9.66 -2.63 -5.12
C ALA A 651 -10.24 -3.76 -4.25
N GLY A 652 -9.98 -3.71 -2.95
CA GLY A 652 -10.50 -4.71 -2.01
C GLY A 652 -9.74 -4.88 -0.70
N ALA A 653 -8.55 -4.30 -0.53
CA ALA A 653 -7.87 -4.29 0.77
C ALA A 653 -8.26 -3.03 1.57
N LEU A 654 -8.64 -3.19 2.85
CA LEU A 654 -8.55 -2.07 3.79
C LEU A 654 -7.09 -1.60 3.82
N PRO A 655 -6.83 -0.28 3.84
CA PRO A 655 -5.48 0.24 3.94
C PRO A 655 -4.80 -0.38 5.17
N GLY A 656 -3.70 -1.10 4.96
CA GLY A 656 -2.84 -1.50 6.05
C GLY A 656 -2.05 -0.29 6.56
N GLN A 657 -1.47 -0.42 7.75
CA GLN A 657 -0.53 0.56 8.27
C GLN A 657 0.75 0.56 7.41
N GLU A 658 0.80 1.42 6.40
CA GLU A 658 1.99 1.64 5.57
C GLU A 658 2.98 2.55 6.33
N GLY A 659 4.26 2.18 6.37
CA GLY A 659 5.34 2.93 7.03
C GLY A 659 6.58 2.07 7.29
N PRO A 660 7.76 2.67 7.56
CA PRO A 660 8.98 1.92 7.89
C PRO A 660 8.77 0.99 9.08
N LEU A 661 9.31 -0.23 9.02
CA LEU A 661 9.10 -1.25 10.05
C LEU A 661 9.47 -0.78 11.47
N ASN A 662 10.54 0.02 11.59
CA ASN A 662 10.99 0.56 12.87
C ASN A 662 10.00 1.59 13.43
N TYR A 663 9.47 2.48 12.57
CA TYR A 663 8.42 3.41 12.95
C TYR A 663 7.14 2.67 13.41
N LEU A 664 6.73 1.62 12.70
CA LEU A 664 5.57 0.79 13.10
C LEU A 664 5.77 0.13 14.47
N ARG A 665 6.97 -0.43 14.71
CA ARG A 665 7.33 -1.06 15.99
C ARG A 665 7.39 -0.04 17.12
N SER A 666 8.03 1.11 16.91
CA SER A 666 8.07 2.20 17.90
C SER A 666 6.68 2.74 18.20
N ARG A 667 5.82 2.88 17.18
CA ARG A 667 4.42 3.27 17.37
C ARG A 667 3.65 2.26 18.21
N ASN A 668 3.82 0.96 17.94
CA ASN A 668 3.16 -0.09 18.71
C ASN A 668 3.62 -0.11 20.17
N ALA A 669 4.91 0.07 20.43
CA ALA A 669 5.45 0.19 21.78
C ALA A 669 4.81 1.34 22.58
N LEU A 670 4.55 2.48 21.92
CA LEU A 670 3.88 3.61 22.57
C LEU A 670 2.41 3.33 22.89
N LYS A 671 1.70 2.45 22.16
CA LYS A 671 0.27 2.18 22.42
C LYS A 671 0.03 1.70 23.86
N ILE A 672 0.84 0.77 24.36
CA ILE A 672 0.71 0.27 25.74
C ILE A 672 1.03 1.35 26.77
N ILE A 673 1.96 2.24 26.48
CA ILE A 673 2.30 3.37 27.37
C ILE A 673 1.15 4.38 27.40
N LEU A 674 0.58 4.70 26.23
CA LEU A 674 -0.53 5.65 26.09
C LEU A 674 -1.86 5.10 26.62
N ASP A 675 -1.98 3.79 26.79
CA ASP A 675 -3.07 3.16 27.52
C ASP A 675 -3.08 3.49 29.02
N LEU A 676 -1.96 3.96 29.56
CA LEU A 676 -1.87 4.45 30.94
C LEU A 676 -2.47 5.85 31.07
N ASP A 677 -2.05 6.76 30.21
CA ASP A 677 -2.60 8.11 30.06
C ASP A 677 -2.14 8.68 28.71
N GLU A 678 -3.00 9.41 27.99
CA GLU A 678 -2.68 10.03 26.68
C GLU A 678 -1.54 11.06 26.81
N GLU A 679 -1.34 11.64 28.00
CA GLU A 679 -0.36 12.68 28.26
C GLU A 679 1.06 12.15 28.52
N PHE A 680 1.26 10.83 28.58
CA PHE A 680 2.61 10.25 28.66
C PHE A 680 3.49 10.80 27.52
N GLY A 681 4.61 11.42 27.89
CA GLY A 681 5.60 11.96 26.94
C GLY A 681 5.30 13.30 26.31
N ARG A 682 4.22 14.00 26.69
CA ARG A 682 3.98 15.37 26.21
C ARG A 682 4.86 16.38 26.94
N VAL A 683 5.46 17.31 26.19
CA VAL A 683 6.23 18.42 26.77
C VAL A 683 5.25 19.42 27.38
N LYS A 684 5.20 19.51 28.71
CA LYS A 684 4.38 20.51 29.40
C LYS A 684 4.93 21.91 29.09
N ILE A 685 4.20 22.70 28.30
CA ILE A 685 4.60 24.07 27.89
C ILE A 685 4.93 24.89 29.15
N PRO A 686 6.13 25.51 29.25
CA PRO A 686 6.57 26.17 30.47
C PRO A 686 5.85 27.50 30.68
N GLY A 687 4.70 27.41 31.32
CA GLY A 687 3.96 28.52 31.96
C GLY A 687 3.45 28.17 33.36
N LYS A 688 3.50 26.89 33.75
CA LYS A 688 3.36 26.41 35.14
C LYS A 688 4.31 25.23 35.32
N GLU A 689 5.39 25.53 36.03
CA GLU A 689 6.46 24.62 36.47
C GLU A 689 7.21 23.90 35.35
N LYS A 690 8.37 24.48 35.02
CA LYS A 690 9.52 23.75 34.46
C LYS A 690 9.59 22.36 35.08
N TRP A 691 9.86 21.34 34.26
CA TRP A 691 10.38 20.06 34.71
C TRP A 691 11.58 20.32 35.62
N MET A 692 11.35 20.40 36.93
CA MET A 692 12.42 20.39 37.91
C MET A 692 12.86 18.94 37.98
N GLY A 693 14.12 18.69 37.58
CA GLY A 693 14.77 17.42 37.85
C GLY A 693 14.54 17.03 39.29
N LEU A 694 14.14 15.78 39.51
CA LEU A 694 14.08 15.22 40.86
C LEU A 694 15.49 15.34 41.51
N PRO A 695 15.60 15.73 42.79
CA PRO A 695 16.86 16.15 43.38
C PRO A 695 17.89 15.00 43.48
N ARG A 696 19.14 15.29 43.11
CA ARG A 696 20.33 14.58 43.61
C ARG A 696 20.45 14.85 45.12
N ALA A 697 19.80 14.06 45.96
CA ALA A 697 20.06 14.07 47.40
C ALA A 697 19.70 12.73 48.06
N MET A 698 20.68 11.83 48.11
CA MET A 698 20.96 10.74 49.07
C MET A 698 21.73 9.65 48.30
N GLY A 699 23.02 9.37 48.51
CA GLY A 699 24.01 9.88 49.43
C GLY A 699 25.40 9.45 48.92
N GLY A 700 26.40 10.30 49.14
CA GLY A 700 27.78 10.05 48.78
C GLY A 700 28.64 11.09 49.48
N ASN A 701 29.10 10.74 50.67
CA ASN A 701 30.00 11.55 51.48
C ASN A 701 31.33 11.74 50.72
N GLY A 702 31.71 12.98 50.43
CA GLY A 702 32.96 13.29 49.73
C GLY A 702 33.28 14.77 49.86
N GLY A 703 34.25 15.07 50.71
CA GLY A 703 34.57 16.39 51.22
C GLY A 703 35.01 17.44 50.20
N VAL A 704 34.82 18.68 50.63
CA VAL A 704 35.36 19.94 50.15
C VAL A 704 36.89 19.89 50.02
N SER A 705 37.45 20.37 48.91
CA SER A 705 38.39 21.51 48.90
C SER A 705 39.02 21.73 47.52
N SER A 706 39.07 23.03 47.15
CA SER A 706 39.89 23.74 46.15
C SER A 706 39.74 23.38 44.68
#